data_AF-A0A5N6J8F3-F1
#
_entry.id   AF-A0A5N6J8F3-F1
#
_cell.length_a   1.000
_cell.length_b   1.000
_cell.length_c   1.000
_cell.angle_alpha   90.00
_cell.angle_beta   90.00
_cell.angle_gamma   90.00
#
_symmetry.space_group_name_H-M   'P 1'
#
loop_
_entity.id
_entity.type
_entity.pdbx_description
1 polymer ?
#
loop_
_entity_poly.entity_id
_entity_poly.type
_entity_poly.pdbx_seq_one_letter_code
_entity_poly.pdbx_strand_id
1 'polypeptide(L)'
;MRINTLSLFSLVSLVPTPALASLSGSVGPLTSASTKAATKTCNVLDYGAKADKTTDLGPPLASAFADCKSGGLVYVPSGDYALSTWAKLSGGKAWALQIDGTIYRTGTDGGNMIFIEHSSDFELFSSTSSGAMQGLGYEYHKDNKWSGPRLLRLYDVTDFSVHDFILVDAPAFHFSLDTCTNGEVYNMAIRGGKHGGLDGVDVWSTNVWIHDIEVTNKDECVTVKSPSKNILVENIYCNWSGGCGMGSLGKDTDISDITYRNIYTWNSNNMMFIKSNGGSGSATNLLFENFIGHGNAYSFDIDSYWASMSSQGGNGVELSNITLRNWKGTEENGASRGPIKIVCPDGAPCYDITIEDFAMWTEDSSRQRQWYSCRNAYGTGFCLKSGSNHVAYEATTTTVSSAPSGYSAATMAADLKTDFGITASIPIPTIPTSFYPGATPYSALMANKGSTAKVRAVVASSKPTTVAAATSTPAEQQTPTSTPAPAVEQPSQQSPGQSAGEVGGCPFRNGSVSFKLSRFASSVLGNKVLYLIEPYQFLPAAGMGTSQAVDSSPPDGTGVIQLDPWLEPFRDALKQRFSFIEGWVKAINETEGGLETFSKGYERFGLNVQSNGDIIYREWAPNAVQAQLVGEFNNWDVTAHPMTKNDFGVWEVTVPAVNGAPAIPHDSKIKISMVTPSGERIYRIPAWIKRVVQDLSVSPTYEAVFWNPPTEKQYKFQYSRPKRPESLRIYEAHVGISSPETKVATYKEFTSNMLPRIKYLGYNAIQLMAIMEHAYYASFGYQVNNFFAASSRYGTPEDLKELVDKAHSMGLVVLLDVVHSHASKNVLDGLNMFDGTDHLYFHGGGKGRHELWDSRLFNYGHHEVLRFLLSNLRFWMEEYGFDGFRFDGVTSMLYTHHGIGTGFSGGYHEYFGSSVDEEGVMYLALANEMLHNLYPNCITVAEDVSGMPALCLPHSLGGVGFDYRLAMAVPDMYIKLLKEKKDDEWDIGNLSFTLTNRRHGEKTIAYAESHDQALVGDKTLMMWLCDKEMYTHMSVLTEFTPIIERGMALHKMIRLVTHGLGGEGYLNFEGNEFGHPEWLDFPREGNNNSFWYARRQLNLTEDHLLRYKFLNDFDRAMQLTEEKYGWLHSPQAYVSLKNETDKVLVFERAGLLWIFNFHPTNSFTDYRVGVEQSGTYRIVLDTDDPAFGGLNRNLKETRFFTTDLSWNGRSNFLQVYIPTRTALVLALEETL
;
A
#
# COMPACT_ATOMS: atom_id res chain seq x y z
N MET A 1 -38.94 -17.89 -25.88
CA MET A 1 -39.32 -16.55 -25.42
C MET A 1 -38.03 -15.72 -25.32
N ARG A 2 -38.07 -14.39 -25.47
CA ARG A 2 -36.85 -13.54 -25.51
C ARG A 2 -36.57 -12.89 -24.13
N ILE A 3 -35.28 -12.72 -23.78
CA ILE A 3 -34.63 -11.49 -23.22
C ILE A 3 -35.29 -10.89 -21.94
N ASN A 4 -34.61 -10.59 -20.83
CA ASN A 4 -33.18 -10.58 -20.47
C ASN A 4 -33.04 -10.73 -18.94
N THR A 5 -31.87 -11.14 -18.44
CA THR A 5 -31.42 -10.82 -17.06
C THR A 5 -29.90 -10.95 -16.97
N LEU A 6 -29.19 -9.82 -17.01
CA LEU A 6 -27.81 -9.76 -16.54
C LEU A 6 -27.83 -9.61 -15.02
N SER A 7 -26.96 -10.33 -14.32
CA SER A 7 -26.68 -10.11 -12.91
C SER A 7 -25.26 -9.58 -12.78
N LEU A 8 -25.11 -8.26 -12.80
CA LEU A 8 -23.99 -7.63 -12.10
C LEU A 8 -24.27 -7.71 -10.60
N PHE A 9 -23.26 -8.00 -9.79
CA PHE A 9 -22.87 -7.19 -8.62
C PHE A 9 -21.65 -7.81 -7.93
N SER A 10 -20.49 -7.19 -8.15
CA SER A 10 -19.26 -7.47 -7.40
C SER A 10 -19.02 -6.31 -6.44
N LEU A 11 -19.36 -6.48 -5.15
CA LEU A 11 -18.97 -5.55 -4.10
C LEU A 11 -17.79 -6.12 -3.31
N VAL A 12 -16.64 -5.46 -3.40
CA VAL A 12 -15.48 -5.65 -2.52
C VAL A 12 -15.52 -4.57 -1.44
N SER A 13 -15.02 -4.92 -0.26
CA SER A 13 -15.06 -4.12 0.96
C SER A 13 -14.05 -2.98 0.95
N LEU A 14 -14.46 -1.81 1.43
CA LEU A 14 -13.61 -0.64 1.52
C LEU A 14 -12.78 -0.64 2.81
N VAL A 15 -11.49 -0.36 2.67
CA VAL A 15 -10.61 0.27 3.68
C VAL A 15 -9.85 1.36 2.91
N PRO A 16 -9.72 2.61 3.42
CA PRO A 16 -9.56 3.77 2.53
C PRO A 16 -8.14 3.97 1.99
N THR A 17 -8.01 4.03 0.67
CA THR A 17 -6.89 4.66 -0.05
C THR A 17 -7.37 5.96 -0.75
N PRO A 18 -6.51 6.96 -0.97
CA PRO A 18 -6.92 8.34 -0.69
C PRO A 18 -7.31 9.20 -1.90
N ALA A 19 -8.10 10.24 -1.60
CA ALA A 19 -8.14 11.61 -2.16
C ALA A 19 -8.04 11.90 -3.68
N LEU A 20 -7.08 11.34 -4.41
CA LEU A 20 -6.45 11.96 -5.59
C LEU A 20 -7.28 11.98 -6.89
N ALA A 21 -8.55 11.56 -6.85
CA ALA A 21 -9.49 11.71 -7.97
C ALA A 21 -10.16 13.10 -8.03
N SER A 22 -10.10 13.87 -6.92
CA SER A 22 -10.93 15.07 -6.70
C SER A 22 -10.13 16.36 -6.48
N LEU A 23 -8.80 16.29 -6.54
CA LEU A 23 -7.87 17.41 -6.45
C LEU A 23 -7.08 17.51 -7.77
N SER A 24 -6.77 18.72 -8.22
CA SER A 24 -6.03 18.97 -9.46
C SER A 24 -4.51 19.12 -9.28
N GLY A 25 -4.02 18.91 -8.07
CA GLY A 25 -2.60 19.00 -7.72
C GLY A 25 -2.41 19.19 -6.21
N SER A 26 -1.17 19.40 -5.79
CA SER A 26 -0.80 19.59 -4.38
C SER A 26 -1.59 20.71 -3.70
N VAL A 27 -1.98 20.46 -2.45
CA VAL A 27 -2.54 21.42 -1.50
C VAL A 27 -1.56 21.68 -0.36
N GLY A 28 -1.79 22.73 0.42
CA GLY A 28 -0.96 23.07 1.58
C GLY A 28 0.15 24.10 1.27
N PRO A 29 0.92 24.51 2.29
CA PRO A 29 1.98 25.50 2.16
C PRO A 29 3.20 24.99 1.40
N LEU A 30 3.84 25.88 0.63
CA LEU A 30 5.06 25.57 -0.13
C LEU A 30 6.30 25.46 0.76
N THR A 31 6.31 26.11 1.93
CA THR A 31 7.38 25.98 2.93
C THR A 31 6.80 25.79 4.34
N SER A 32 7.48 25.03 5.20
CA SER A 32 6.97 24.71 6.54
C SER A 32 7.02 25.90 7.51
N ALA A 33 6.19 25.89 8.55
CA ALA A 33 6.27 26.82 9.67
C ALA A 33 7.67 26.87 10.29
N SER A 34 8.42 25.77 10.29
CA SER A 34 9.81 25.75 10.78
C SER A 34 10.77 26.53 9.88
N THR A 35 10.58 26.45 8.55
CA THR A 35 11.32 27.24 7.55
C THR A 35 11.02 28.73 7.72
N LYS A 36 9.73 29.08 7.89
CA LYS A 36 9.24 30.45 8.08
C LYS A 36 9.77 31.04 9.40
N ALA A 37 9.70 30.29 10.49
CA ALA A 37 10.23 30.69 11.80
C ALA A 37 11.76 30.91 11.79
N ALA A 38 12.50 30.13 11.01
CA ALA A 38 13.96 30.25 10.90
C ALA A 38 14.41 31.58 10.26
N THR A 39 13.59 32.19 9.39
CA THR A 39 13.84 33.55 8.87
C THR A 39 13.66 34.59 9.97
N LYS A 40 12.50 34.54 10.66
CA LYS A 40 12.12 35.45 11.74
C LYS A 40 10.90 34.90 12.48
N THR A 41 10.91 35.01 13.81
CA THR A 41 9.72 34.81 14.66
C THR A 41 9.29 36.13 15.28
N CYS A 42 8.07 36.56 15.02
CA CYS A 42 7.46 37.77 15.57
C CYS A 42 6.45 37.40 16.67
N ASN A 43 6.91 37.31 17.91
CA ASN A 43 6.05 37.04 19.07
C ASN A 43 5.26 38.30 19.45
N VAL A 44 3.93 38.22 19.45
CA VAL A 44 3.04 39.38 19.72
C VAL A 44 3.29 40.07 21.07
N LEU A 45 3.89 39.37 22.05
CA LEU A 45 4.29 39.97 23.32
C LEU A 45 5.35 41.08 23.14
N ASP A 46 6.26 40.92 22.19
CA ASP A 46 7.30 41.92 21.86
C ASP A 46 6.70 43.17 21.20
N TYR A 47 5.51 43.04 20.62
CA TYR A 47 4.70 44.13 20.03
C TYR A 47 3.62 44.65 21.00
N GLY A 48 3.68 44.25 22.29
CA GLY A 48 2.87 44.82 23.37
C GLY A 48 1.60 44.06 23.74
N ALA A 49 1.34 42.87 23.16
CA ALA A 49 0.22 42.02 23.58
C ALA A 49 0.43 41.49 25.01
N LYS A 50 -0.67 41.08 25.67
CA LYS A 50 -0.62 40.43 26.99
C LYS A 50 -1.69 39.35 27.09
N ALA A 51 -1.31 38.23 27.71
CA ALA A 51 -2.20 37.15 28.10
C ALA A 51 -2.98 37.49 29.40
N ASP A 52 -3.71 38.62 29.40
CA ASP A 52 -4.48 39.11 30.56
C ASP A 52 -6.00 39.21 30.33
N LYS A 53 -6.49 38.73 29.17
CA LYS A 53 -7.90 38.78 28.75
C LYS A 53 -8.54 40.18 28.69
N THR A 54 -7.74 41.25 28.71
CA THR A 54 -8.22 42.65 28.71
C THR A 54 -7.47 43.59 27.77
N THR A 55 -6.17 43.36 27.56
CA THR A 55 -5.33 44.09 26.60
C THR A 55 -5.61 43.60 25.18
N ASP A 56 -5.86 44.52 24.25
CA ASP A 56 -6.19 44.21 22.86
C ASP A 56 -5.01 43.61 22.09
N LEU A 57 -5.19 42.40 21.56
CA LEU A 57 -4.25 41.70 20.70
C LEU A 57 -4.19 42.28 19.28
N GLY A 58 -5.21 43.02 18.83
CA GLY A 58 -5.34 43.45 17.43
C GLY A 58 -4.15 44.27 16.91
N PRO A 59 -3.80 45.41 17.54
CA PRO A 59 -2.66 46.23 17.10
C PRO A 59 -1.30 45.54 17.24
N PRO A 60 -0.99 44.78 18.32
CA PRO A 60 0.20 43.94 18.39
C PRO A 60 0.27 42.86 17.29
N LEU A 61 -0.83 42.16 17.01
CA LEU A 61 -0.90 41.11 15.99
C LEU A 61 -0.70 41.65 14.57
N ALA A 62 -1.34 42.79 14.25
CA ALA A 62 -1.14 43.48 12.98
C ALA A 62 0.31 43.99 12.82
N SER A 63 0.94 44.41 13.92
CA SER A 63 2.33 44.87 13.93
C SER A 63 3.33 43.72 13.76
N ALA A 64 3.14 42.62 14.50
CA ALA A 64 3.91 41.38 14.36
C ALA A 64 3.79 40.78 12.94
N PHE A 65 2.59 40.81 12.35
CA PHE A 65 2.38 40.46 10.95
C PHE A 65 3.14 41.39 10.00
N ALA A 66 3.01 42.72 10.14
CA ALA A 66 3.72 43.67 9.26
C ALA A 66 5.25 43.45 9.27
N ASP A 67 5.79 42.98 10.40
CA ASP A 67 7.20 42.67 10.61
C ASP A 67 7.64 41.25 10.14
N CYS A 68 6.71 40.31 9.92
CA CYS A 68 7.00 38.91 9.51
C CYS A 68 6.38 38.46 8.18
N LYS A 69 5.50 39.25 7.55
CA LYS A 69 4.72 38.89 6.35
C LYS A 69 5.51 38.64 5.05
N SER A 70 6.83 38.56 5.12
CA SER A 70 7.73 38.31 3.99
C SER A 70 8.81 37.30 4.41
N GLY A 71 8.40 36.07 4.72
CA GLY A 71 9.30 34.97 5.09
C GLY A 71 9.21 34.47 6.53
N GLY A 72 8.39 35.04 7.42
CA GLY A 72 8.45 34.85 8.88
C GLY A 72 7.23 34.18 9.55
N LEU A 73 7.40 33.71 10.79
CA LEU A 73 6.32 33.19 11.63
C LEU A 73 5.85 34.24 12.65
N VAL A 74 4.55 34.54 12.68
CA VAL A 74 3.89 35.31 13.74
C VAL A 74 3.47 34.36 14.85
N TYR A 75 3.81 34.67 16.11
CA TYR A 75 3.52 33.80 17.25
C TYR A 75 2.61 34.47 18.28
N VAL A 76 1.49 33.83 18.61
CA VAL A 76 0.64 34.10 19.77
C VAL A 76 0.85 32.97 20.79
N PRO A 77 1.62 33.20 21.87
CA PRO A 77 1.89 32.21 22.91
C PRO A 77 0.62 31.72 23.64
N SER A 78 0.78 30.69 24.48
CA SER A 78 -0.33 30.19 25.30
C SER A 78 -0.74 31.17 26.40
N GLY A 79 -2.05 31.36 26.58
CA GLY A 79 -2.67 32.32 27.48
C GLY A 79 -4.01 32.87 26.96
N ASP A 80 -4.67 33.70 27.77
CA ASP A 80 -5.96 34.34 27.45
C ASP A 80 -5.76 35.75 26.88
N TYR A 81 -6.15 35.99 25.63
CA TYR A 81 -6.01 37.28 24.95
C TYR A 81 -7.37 37.89 24.65
N ALA A 82 -7.50 39.21 24.74
CA ALA A 82 -8.68 39.93 24.24
C ALA A 82 -8.44 40.41 22.81
N LEU A 83 -9.49 40.45 21.99
CA LEU A 83 -9.47 41.07 20.68
C LEU A 83 -10.63 42.06 20.55
N SER A 84 -10.31 43.36 20.57
CA SER A 84 -11.27 44.44 20.31
C SER A 84 -11.10 45.10 18.96
N THR A 85 -9.89 45.09 18.40
CA THR A 85 -9.60 45.56 17.04
C THR A 85 -9.42 44.37 16.11
N TRP A 86 -10.21 44.29 15.03
CA TRP A 86 -10.12 43.20 14.06
C TRP A 86 -8.78 43.19 13.30
N ALA A 87 -8.16 42.02 13.22
CA ALA A 87 -6.85 41.84 12.63
C ALA A 87 -6.98 41.54 11.12
N LYS A 88 -6.84 42.58 10.29
CA LYS A 88 -6.76 42.44 8.83
C LYS A 88 -5.31 42.26 8.38
N LEU A 89 -4.96 41.05 7.95
CA LEU A 89 -3.61 40.64 7.58
C LEU A 89 -3.55 40.45 6.05
N SER A 90 -2.86 41.35 5.36
CA SER A 90 -2.94 41.50 3.90
C SER A 90 -1.56 41.52 3.24
N GLY A 91 -1.41 40.77 2.14
CA GLY A 91 -0.19 40.76 1.33
C GLY A 91 0.96 39.97 1.94
N GLY A 92 0.68 38.83 2.59
CA GLY A 92 1.69 37.98 3.21
C GLY A 92 2.28 36.92 2.28
N LYS A 93 3.59 36.67 2.35
CA LYS A 93 4.29 35.69 1.51
C LYS A 93 5.25 34.83 2.34
N ALA A 94 5.17 33.50 2.16
CA ALA A 94 5.97 32.51 2.87
C ALA A 94 5.95 32.78 4.38
N TRP A 95 4.76 32.74 4.99
CA TRP A 95 4.56 33.18 6.37
C TRP A 95 3.60 32.27 7.13
N ALA A 96 3.69 32.28 8.46
CA ALA A 96 2.86 31.43 9.33
C ALA A 96 2.27 32.23 10.50
N LEU A 97 1.14 31.75 11.02
CA LEU A 97 0.46 32.26 12.20
C LEU A 97 0.25 31.11 13.21
N GLN A 98 1.19 30.97 14.14
CA GLN A 98 1.07 30.01 15.24
C GLN A 98 0.29 30.64 16.39
N ILE A 99 -0.77 29.98 16.84
CA ILE A 99 -1.59 30.40 17.98
C ILE A 99 -1.70 29.25 18.98
N ASP A 100 -0.99 29.33 20.11
CA ASP A 100 -1.10 28.39 21.23
C ASP A 100 -2.00 28.92 22.37
N GLY A 101 -2.53 30.14 22.22
CA GLY A 101 -3.43 30.81 23.17
C GLY A 101 -4.90 30.76 22.79
N THR A 102 -5.76 31.24 23.69
CA THR A 102 -7.18 31.47 23.41
C THR A 102 -7.44 32.96 23.20
N ILE A 103 -7.99 33.31 22.04
CA ILE A 103 -8.37 34.68 21.68
C ILE A 103 -9.87 34.86 21.90
N TYR A 104 -10.24 35.75 22.82
CA TYR A 104 -11.61 36.07 23.17
C TYR A 104 -12.09 37.34 22.44
N ARG A 105 -13.26 37.29 21.81
CA ARG A 105 -13.92 38.49 21.27
C ARG A 105 -14.28 39.45 22.41
N THR A 106 -13.73 40.65 22.40
CA THR A 106 -14.20 41.78 23.22
C THR A 106 -14.78 42.91 22.36
N GLY A 107 -14.36 43.03 21.10
CA GLY A 107 -14.92 43.97 20.13
C GLY A 107 -16.37 43.63 19.75
N THR A 108 -17.09 44.63 19.22
CA THR A 108 -18.52 44.52 18.90
C THR A 108 -18.87 44.73 17.42
N ASP A 109 -17.90 45.13 16.60
CA ASP A 109 -18.13 45.53 15.22
C ASP A 109 -18.38 44.34 14.28
N GLY A 110 -19.09 44.55 13.18
CA GLY A 110 -19.21 43.55 12.13
C GLY A 110 -17.89 43.32 11.39
N GLY A 111 -17.80 42.22 10.63
CA GLY A 111 -16.60 41.84 9.87
C GLY A 111 -16.14 40.42 10.19
N ASN A 112 -14.83 40.23 10.34
CA ASN A 112 -14.22 38.98 10.80
C ASN A 112 -13.12 39.32 11.82
N MET A 113 -13.01 38.57 12.92
CA MET A 113 -12.02 38.80 13.98
C MET A 113 -10.58 38.74 13.44
N ILE A 114 -10.27 37.68 12.69
CA ILE A 114 -9.06 37.57 11.88
C ILE A 114 -9.50 37.46 10.41
N PHE A 115 -8.98 38.35 9.57
CA PHE A 115 -9.20 38.34 8.13
C PHE A 115 -7.88 38.33 7.39
N ILE A 116 -7.58 37.23 6.70
CA ILE A 116 -6.34 37.02 5.96
C ILE A 116 -6.67 37.17 4.47
N GLU A 117 -5.92 38.00 3.76
CA GLU A 117 -6.15 38.23 2.33
C GLU A 117 -4.86 38.34 1.50
N HIS A 118 -4.98 38.11 0.19
CA HIS A 118 -3.94 38.37 -0.83
C HIS A 118 -2.58 37.76 -0.44
N SER A 119 -2.58 36.49 -0.01
CA SER A 119 -1.43 35.85 0.65
C SER A 119 -1.05 34.53 -0.01
N SER A 120 0.23 34.17 -0.01
CA SER A 120 0.75 32.97 -0.70
C SER A 120 1.78 32.23 0.15
N ASP A 121 1.74 30.90 0.19
CA ASP A 121 2.54 30.06 1.10
C ASP A 121 2.26 30.42 2.57
N PHE A 122 1.06 30.03 3.04
CA PHE A 122 0.50 30.43 4.33
C PHE A 122 0.14 29.23 5.24
N GLU A 123 0.27 29.36 6.56
CA GLU A 123 0.06 28.27 7.51
C GLU A 123 -0.47 28.81 8.84
N LEU A 124 -1.70 28.45 9.23
CA LEU A 124 -2.32 28.78 10.52
C LEU A 124 -2.42 27.50 11.37
N PHE A 125 -1.80 27.49 12.54
CA PHE A 125 -1.82 26.28 13.38
C PHE A 125 -1.72 26.55 14.88
N SER A 126 -2.06 25.54 15.69
CA SER A 126 -1.65 25.45 17.10
C SER A 126 -0.65 24.33 17.28
N SER A 127 0.52 24.60 17.86
CA SER A 127 1.50 23.55 18.15
C SER A 127 1.04 22.61 19.26
N THR A 128 0.05 23.05 20.05
CA THR A 128 -0.53 22.32 21.19
C THR A 128 -1.89 21.70 20.87
N SER A 129 -2.38 21.80 19.62
CA SER A 129 -3.74 21.41 19.20
C SER A 129 -4.85 21.96 20.12
N SER A 130 -4.59 23.07 20.80
CA SER A 130 -5.40 23.63 21.90
C SER A 130 -5.63 25.14 21.80
N GLY A 131 -4.99 25.81 20.83
CA GLY A 131 -5.25 27.20 20.51
C GLY A 131 -6.66 27.40 19.93
N ALA A 132 -7.30 28.51 20.30
CA ALA A 132 -8.72 28.71 20.00
C ALA A 132 -9.09 30.18 19.73
N MET A 133 -10.13 30.39 18.91
CA MET A 133 -10.91 31.63 18.91
C MET A 133 -12.28 31.41 19.54
N GLN A 134 -12.63 32.27 20.50
CA GLN A 134 -13.85 32.20 21.29
C GLN A 134 -14.67 33.49 21.09
N GLY A 135 -15.72 33.39 20.28
CA GLY A 135 -16.53 34.50 19.80
C GLY A 135 -17.58 35.02 20.78
N LEU A 136 -17.93 34.26 21.83
CA LEU A 136 -18.95 34.61 22.81
C LEU A 136 -20.29 35.03 22.15
N GLY A 137 -20.70 34.33 21.10
CA GLY A 137 -21.91 34.55 20.29
C GLY A 137 -23.19 34.55 21.10
N TYR A 138 -23.27 33.75 22.18
CA TYR A 138 -24.37 33.80 23.15
C TYR A 138 -24.66 35.22 23.68
N GLU A 139 -23.68 36.13 23.71
CA GLU A 139 -23.88 37.53 24.13
C GLU A 139 -24.69 38.35 23.12
N TYR A 140 -24.68 37.98 21.84
CA TYR A 140 -25.52 38.54 20.79
C TYR A 140 -26.85 37.79 20.72
N HIS A 141 -26.79 36.46 20.70
CA HIS A 141 -27.95 35.60 20.42
C HIS A 141 -29.02 35.67 21.53
N LYS A 142 -28.64 35.85 22.79
CA LYS A 142 -29.58 36.10 23.91
C LYS A 142 -30.47 37.34 23.73
N ASP A 143 -30.01 38.32 22.94
CA ASP A 143 -30.74 39.54 22.60
C ASP A 143 -31.45 39.43 21.23
N ASN A 144 -31.48 38.23 20.61
CA ASN A 144 -31.89 37.98 19.22
C ASN A 144 -31.09 38.78 18.15
N LYS A 145 -29.81 39.07 18.41
CA LYS A 145 -28.92 39.71 17.44
C LYS A 145 -28.16 38.63 16.66
N TRP A 146 -28.32 38.61 15.34
CA TRP A 146 -27.69 37.62 14.45
C TRP A 146 -26.67 38.24 13.47
N SER A 147 -26.44 39.55 13.60
CA SER A 147 -25.42 40.29 12.87
C SER A 147 -24.26 40.64 13.80
N GLY A 148 -23.13 39.95 13.63
CA GLY A 148 -21.90 40.17 14.39
C GLY A 148 -20.65 39.79 13.57
N PRO A 149 -19.47 39.76 14.18
CA PRO A 149 -18.26 39.32 13.50
C PRO A 149 -18.26 37.80 13.23
N ARG A 150 -17.66 37.40 12.11
CA ARG A 150 -17.16 36.04 11.88
C ARG A 150 -15.86 35.81 12.67
N LEU A 151 -15.44 34.57 12.88
CA LEU A 151 -14.14 34.31 13.54
C LEU A 151 -12.99 34.40 12.54
N LEU A 152 -12.97 33.53 11.52
CA LEU A 152 -11.91 33.44 10.52
C LEU A 152 -12.45 33.63 9.11
N ARG A 153 -11.71 34.38 8.28
CA ARG A 153 -11.89 34.39 6.82
C ARG A 153 -10.54 34.42 6.11
N LEU A 154 -10.42 33.62 5.06
CA LEU A 154 -9.36 33.69 4.06
C LEU A 154 -9.96 34.22 2.74
N TYR A 155 -9.25 35.11 2.03
CA TYR A 155 -9.67 35.65 0.73
C TYR A 155 -8.48 35.81 -0.22
N ASP A 156 -8.54 35.24 -1.43
CA ASP A 156 -7.42 35.28 -2.39
C ASP A 156 -6.11 34.82 -1.73
N VAL A 157 -6.15 33.59 -1.18
CA VAL A 157 -5.03 32.93 -0.52
C VAL A 157 -4.62 31.69 -1.32
N THR A 158 -3.34 31.58 -1.67
CA THR A 158 -2.79 30.43 -2.40
C THR A 158 -1.83 29.62 -1.55
N ASP A 159 -1.81 28.31 -1.78
CA ASP A 159 -0.82 27.37 -1.25
C ASP A 159 -0.76 27.45 0.28
N PHE A 160 -1.78 26.93 0.95
CA PHE A 160 -1.99 27.21 2.37
C PHE A 160 -2.57 26.06 3.18
N SER A 161 -2.32 26.08 4.49
CA SER A 161 -3.02 25.23 5.45
C SER A 161 -3.61 25.99 6.65
N VAL A 162 -4.71 25.45 7.20
CA VAL A 162 -5.32 25.87 8.47
C VAL A 162 -5.63 24.62 9.29
N HIS A 163 -4.92 24.39 10.40
CA HIS A 163 -5.05 23.12 11.12
C HIS A 163 -4.77 23.16 12.63
N ASP A 164 -5.11 22.08 13.32
CA ASP A 164 -4.88 21.91 14.78
C ASP A 164 -5.48 23.05 15.62
N PHE A 165 -6.59 23.65 15.15
CA PHE A 165 -7.13 24.90 15.69
C PHE A 165 -8.64 24.84 15.93
N ILE A 166 -9.10 25.59 16.94
CA ILE A 166 -10.45 25.47 17.50
C ILE A 166 -11.25 26.78 17.31
N LEU A 167 -12.49 26.68 16.86
CA LEU A 167 -13.37 27.83 16.60
C LEU A 167 -14.69 27.70 17.38
N VAL A 168 -15.03 28.66 18.23
CA VAL A 168 -16.10 28.50 19.23
C VAL A 168 -17.01 29.72 19.30
N ASP A 169 -18.31 29.49 19.37
CA ASP A 169 -19.37 30.46 19.68
C ASP A 169 -19.27 31.73 18.81
N ALA A 170 -19.22 31.55 17.49
CA ALA A 170 -19.24 32.68 16.58
C ALA A 170 -20.57 33.47 16.70
N PRO A 171 -20.54 34.82 16.75
CA PRO A 171 -21.75 35.62 16.62
C PRO A 171 -22.48 35.44 15.28
N ALA A 172 -21.75 35.00 14.24
CA ALA A 172 -22.23 34.59 12.92
C ALA A 172 -21.44 33.33 12.46
N PHE A 173 -20.87 33.34 11.25
CA PHE A 173 -20.09 32.24 10.66
C PHE A 173 -18.76 32.00 11.41
N HIS A 174 -18.33 30.74 11.51
CA HIS A 174 -17.05 30.38 12.12
C HIS A 174 -15.87 30.56 11.14
N PHE A 175 -15.88 29.85 9.99
CA PHE A 175 -14.82 29.91 8.99
C PHE A 175 -15.39 30.05 7.56
N SER A 176 -14.76 30.89 6.73
CA SER A 176 -15.05 31.03 5.30
C SER A 176 -13.76 31.13 4.46
N LEU A 177 -13.73 30.42 3.33
CA LEU A 177 -12.66 30.42 2.34
C LEU A 177 -13.18 30.98 1.00
N ASP A 178 -12.63 32.11 0.59
CA ASP A 178 -13.11 32.90 -0.54
C ASP A 178 -12.03 33.02 -1.63
N THR A 179 -12.31 32.52 -2.83
CA THR A 179 -11.41 32.65 -4.00
C THR A 179 -9.98 32.13 -3.69
N CYS A 180 -9.85 31.12 -2.84
CA CYS A 180 -8.57 30.55 -2.43
C CYS A 180 -8.14 29.42 -3.37
N THR A 181 -6.86 29.02 -3.34
CA THR A 181 -6.31 27.95 -4.19
C THR A 181 -5.25 27.11 -3.50
N ASN A 182 -5.17 25.79 -3.79
CA ASN A 182 -4.21 24.84 -3.20
C ASN A 182 -4.27 24.80 -1.66
N GLY A 183 -5.48 24.66 -1.13
CA GLY A 183 -5.77 24.78 0.31
C GLY A 183 -5.92 23.45 1.03
N GLU A 184 -5.45 23.38 2.27
CA GLU A 184 -5.60 22.22 3.17
C GLU A 184 -6.20 22.67 4.51
N VAL A 185 -7.29 22.06 4.96
CA VAL A 185 -7.95 22.43 6.23
C VAL A 185 -8.23 21.17 7.04
N TYR A 186 -7.57 21.01 8.20
CA TYR A 186 -7.65 19.74 8.93
C TYR A 186 -7.43 19.80 10.44
N ASN A 187 -7.76 18.70 11.14
CA ASN A 187 -7.63 18.62 12.61
C ASN A 187 -8.30 19.82 13.30
N MET A 188 -9.59 20.05 13.03
CA MET A 188 -10.32 21.18 13.60
C MET A 188 -11.53 20.74 14.41
N ALA A 189 -11.90 21.56 15.41
CA ALA A 189 -13.16 21.43 16.13
C ALA A 189 -13.88 22.78 16.16
N ILE A 190 -15.12 22.79 15.67
CA ILE A 190 -15.95 23.99 15.49
C ILE A 190 -17.24 23.83 16.31
N ARG A 191 -17.56 24.80 17.17
CA ARG A 191 -18.69 24.67 18.11
C ARG A 191 -19.45 25.97 18.35
N GLY A 192 -20.61 26.13 17.71
CA GLY A 192 -21.58 27.20 17.91
C GLY A 192 -22.89 26.75 18.57
N GLY A 193 -23.79 27.70 18.80
CA GLY A 193 -25.12 27.44 19.37
C GLY A 193 -26.16 27.03 18.32
N LYS A 194 -27.32 26.53 18.74
CA LYS A 194 -28.41 26.09 17.85
C LYS A 194 -29.17 27.24 17.19
N HIS A 195 -28.65 27.77 16.08
CA HIS A 195 -29.36 28.69 15.20
C HIS A 195 -28.75 28.72 13.78
N GLY A 196 -29.53 29.18 12.80
CA GLY A 196 -29.05 29.39 11.43
C GLY A 196 -28.19 30.66 11.26
N GLY A 197 -27.31 30.68 10.26
CA GLY A 197 -26.28 31.70 10.07
C GLY A 197 -25.05 31.53 10.98
N LEU A 198 -24.85 30.32 11.50
CA LEU A 198 -23.74 29.93 12.39
C LEU A 198 -22.86 28.86 11.74
N ASP A 199 -22.76 28.93 10.41
CA ASP A 199 -22.07 28.00 9.50
C ASP A 199 -20.64 27.68 10.01
N GLY A 200 -20.23 26.41 9.83
CA GLY A 200 -18.95 25.88 10.27
C GLY A 200 -17.81 26.26 9.34
N VAL A 201 -17.73 25.58 8.18
CA VAL A 201 -16.77 25.88 7.10
C VAL A 201 -17.51 26.09 5.78
N ASP A 202 -17.51 27.34 5.30
CA ASP A 202 -17.94 27.67 3.93
C ASP A 202 -16.73 27.73 2.99
N VAL A 203 -16.81 27.11 1.81
CA VAL A 203 -15.75 27.20 0.78
C VAL A 203 -16.32 27.57 -0.59
N TRP A 204 -15.75 28.59 -1.23
CA TRP A 204 -15.87 28.87 -2.66
C TRP A 204 -14.49 29.17 -3.23
N SER A 205 -13.84 28.16 -3.81
CA SER A 205 -12.38 28.12 -4.06
C SER A 205 -12.02 27.05 -5.10
N THR A 206 -10.74 26.90 -5.43
CA THR A 206 -10.26 25.85 -6.37
C THR A 206 -9.18 24.99 -5.73
N ASN A 207 -9.20 23.67 -5.91
CA ASN A 207 -8.19 22.74 -5.39
C ASN A 207 -8.02 22.86 -3.86
N VAL A 208 -9.02 22.41 -3.10
CA VAL A 208 -9.01 22.48 -1.62
C VAL A 208 -9.40 21.13 -1.02
N TRP A 209 -8.59 20.66 -0.08
CA TRP A 209 -8.84 19.50 0.77
C TRP A 209 -9.29 19.96 2.15
N ILE A 210 -10.41 19.42 2.63
CA ILE A 210 -11.00 19.75 3.93
C ILE A 210 -11.28 18.41 4.64
N HIS A 211 -10.54 18.07 5.69
CA HIS A 211 -10.66 16.76 6.30
C HIS A 211 -10.44 16.73 7.81
N ASP A 212 -10.93 15.70 8.49
CA ASP A 212 -10.69 15.51 9.93
C ASP A 212 -11.19 16.72 10.77
N ILE A 213 -12.48 17.06 10.62
CA ILE A 213 -13.13 18.20 11.29
C ILE A 213 -14.40 17.77 12.03
N GLU A 214 -14.55 18.20 13.29
CA GLU A 214 -15.83 18.15 14.02
C GLU A 214 -16.56 19.50 13.94
N VAL A 215 -17.87 19.47 13.68
CA VAL A 215 -18.73 20.67 13.71
C VAL A 215 -20.00 20.40 14.53
N THR A 216 -20.28 21.29 15.49
CA THR A 216 -21.53 21.36 16.27
C THR A 216 -22.09 22.78 16.25
N ASN A 217 -23.22 22.99 15.58
CA ASN A 217 -23.83 24.33 15.41
C ASN A 217 -25.33 24.29 15.04
N LYS A 218 -25.91 23.10 14.81
CA LYS A 218 -27.23 22.88 14.18
C LYS A 218 -27.49 23.73 12.92
N ASP A 219 -26.45 24.11 12.19
CA ASP A 219 -26.48 24.70 10.85
C ASP A 219 -25.31 24.18 10.01
N GLU A 220 -25.05 24.70 8.81
CA GLU A 220 -24.08 24.14 7.85
C GLU A 220 -22.76 23.64 8.47
N CYS A 221 -22.40 22.38 8.17
CA CYS A 221 -21.24 21.67 8.72
C CYS A 221 -19.96 22.06 7.95
N VAL A 222 -19.78 21.44 6.78
CA VAL A 222 -18.87 21.87 5.72
C VAL A 222 -19.69 22.02 4.44
N THR A 223 -19.66 23.19 3.81
CA THR A 223 -20.45 23.50 2.61
C THR A 223 -19.62 24.08 1.47
N VAL A 224 -19.82 23.53 0.29
CA VAL A 224 -19.37 24.11 -0.99
C VAL A 224 -20.38 25.15 -1.48
N LYS A 225 -19.92 26.39 -1.66
CA LYS A 225 -20.65 27.49 -2.32
C LYS A 225 -20.09 27.70 -3.74
N SER A 226 -20.76 28.53 -4.54
CA SER A 226 -20.33 28.85 -5.91
C SER A 226 -19.49 30.15 -5.96
N PRO A 227 -18.44 30.23 -6.81
CA PRO A 227 -17.89 29.17 -7.65
C PRO A 227 -17.00 28.20 -6.85
N SER A 228 -16.93 26.94 -7.27
CA SER A 228 -16.00 25.95 -6.67
C SER A 228 -15.53 24.90 -7.67
N LYS A 229 -14.26 24.50 -7.58
CA LYS A 229 -13.74 23.40 -8.40
C LYS A 229 -12.68 22.54 -7.69
N ASN A 230 -12.69 21.23 -7.91
CA ASN A 230 -11.71 20.29 -7.34
C ASN A 230 -11.69 20.41 -5.79
N ILE A 231 -12.85 20.17 -5.16
CA ILE A 231 -12.99 20.26 -3.70
C ILE A 231 -13.23 18.87 -3.14
N LEU A 232 -12.36 18.47 -2.21
CA LEU A 232 -12.45 17.21 -1.49
C LEU A 232 -12.76 17.47 -0.02
N VAL A 233 -13.86 16.92 0.45
CA VAL A 233 -14.31 16.99 1.85
C VAL A 233 -14.36 15.57 2.41
N GLU A 234 -13.53 15.20 3.38
CA GLU A 234 -13.57 13.83 3.91
C GLU A 234 -13.27 13.66 5.41
N ASN A 235 -13.73 12.56 6.02
CA ASN A 235 -13.66 12.35 7.48
C ASN A 235 -14.28 13.52 8.28
N ILE A 236 -15.54 13.85 8.03
CA ILE A 236 -16.23 14.98 8.70
C ILE A 236 -17.22 14.46 9.74
N TYR A 237 -17.14 15.02 10.95
CA TYR A 237 -18.00 14.70 12.09
C TYR A 237 -19.01 15.83 12.35
N CYS A 238 -20.19 15.71 11.74
CA CYS A 238 -21.32 16.63 11.94
C CYS A 238 -22.12 16.22 13.20
N ASN A 239 -21.57 16.55 14.37
CA ASN A 239 -22.09 16.21 15.71
C ASN A 239 -23.09 17.29 16.17
N TRP A 240 -24.41 17.05 16.05
CA TRP A 240 -25.46 18.08 16.22
C TRP A 240 -25.23 19.32 15.34
N SER A 241 -25.07 19.10 14.03
CA SER A 241 -24.91 20.15 13.02
C SER A 241 -26.16 20.25 12.12
N GLY A 242 -26.11 21.09 11.10
CA GLY A 242 -27.07 21.16 10.00
C GLY A 242 -26.80 20.09 8.93
N GLY A 243 -25.65 19.42 8.99
CA GLY A 243 -25.16 18.50 7.97
C GLY A 243 -24.28 19.20 6.93
N CYS A 244 -23.63 18.41 6.07
CA CYS A 244 -22.92 18.95 4.91
C CYS A 244 -23.91 19.55 3.90
N GLY A 245 -23.44 20.47 3.05
CA GLY A 245 -24.32 21.18 2.13
C GLY A 245 -23.67 21.64 0.85
N MET A 246 -24.52 22.11 -0.07
CA MET A 246 -24.11 22.83 -1.26
C MET A 246 -25.05 24.02 -1.51
N GLY A 247 -24.46 25.21 -1.65
CA GLY A 247 -25.18 26.46 -1.87
C GLY A 247 -25.51 27.24 -0.58
N SER A 248 -26.44 28.18 -0.59
CA SER A 248 -27.52 28.38 -1.57
C SER A 248 -27.04 28.73 -2.99
N LEU A 249 -27.39 27.88 -3.96
CA LEU A 249 -27.05 28.08 -5.38
C LEU A 249 -28.05 29.04 -6.03
N GLY A 250 -27.60 29.81 -7.01
CA GLY A 250 -28.35 30.94 -7.56
C GLY A 250 -28.04 31.19 -9.02
N LYS A 251 -27.96 32.46 -9.42
CA LYS A 251 -27.47 32.81 -10.76
C LYS A 251 -26.00 32.47 -10.94
N ASP A 252 -25.71 32.06 -12.16
CA ASP A 252 -24.37 31.88 -12.72
C ASP A 252 -23.50 30.97 -11.83
N THR A 253 -24.15 29.89 -11.38
CA THR A 253 -23.53 28.83 -10.58
C THR A 253 -22.49 28.10 -11.42
N ASP A 254 -21.29 27.93 -10.88
CA ASP A 254 -20.16 27.25 -11.52
C ASP A 254 -19.50 26.35 -10.48
N ILE A 255 -19.97 25.11 -10.40
CA ILE A 255 -19.44 24.10 -9.49
C ILE A 255 -19.10 22.84 -10.29
N SER A 256 -17.88 22.34 -10.15
CA SER A 256 -17.47 21.08 -10.77
C SER A 256 -16.48 20.30 -9.93
N ASP A 257 -16.45 18.98 -10.09
CA ASP A 257 -15.42 18.09 -9.54
C ASP A 257 -15.36 18.17 -8.00
N ILE A 258 -16.45 17.80 -7.34
CA ILE A 258 -16.64 17.90 -5.89
C ILE A 258 -16.84 16.50 -5.29
N THR A 259 -16.20 16.21 -4.17
CA THR A 259 -16.35 14.93 -3.46
C THR A 259 -16.55 15.13 -1.97
N TYR A 260 -17.58 14.48 -1.42
CA TYR A 260 -17.72 14.25 0.02
C TYR A 260 -17.56 12.75 0.29
N ARG A 261 -16.62 12.38 1.17
CA ARG A 261 -16.31 10.99 1.54
C ARG A 261 -16.26 10.82 3.07
N ASN A 262 -16.67 9.67 3.60
CA ASN A 262 -16.54 9.34 5.04
C ASN A 262 -17.19 10.42 5.93
N ILE A 263 -18.46 10.75 5.65
CA ILE A 263 -19.20 11.78 6.39
C ILE A 263 -20.04 11.12 7.48
N TYR A 264 -19.76 11.44 8.74
CA TYR A 264 -20.50 10.96 9.90
C TYR A 264 -21.41 12.06 10.46
N THR A 265 -22.69 11.75 10.65
CA THR A 265 -23.72 12.71 11.07
C THR A 265 -24.53 12.15 12.23
N TRP A 266 -24.60 12.92 13.32
CA TRP A 266 -25.31 12.54 14.54
C TRP A 266 -26.30 13.64 14.93
N ASN A 267 -27.59 13.31 14.97
CA ASN A 267 -28.70 14.24 15.28
C ASN A 267 -28.63 15.56 14.48
N SER A 268 -28.20 15.50 13.22
CA SER A 268 -28.04 16.68 12.35
C SER A 268 -29.35 17.02 11.60
N ASN A 269 -29.45 18.24 11.06
CA ASN A 269 -30.64 18.64 10.30
C ASN A 269 -30.75 17.88 8.97
N ASN A 270 -29.61 17.67 8.30
CA ASN A 270 -29.47 16.89 7.07
C ASN A 270 -28.22 15.99 7.19
N MET A 271 -28.02 15.09 6.23
CA MET A 271 -26.70 14.48 6.00
C MET A 271 -25.95 15.22 4.88
N MET A 272 -26.63 15.41 3.74
CA MET A 272 -26.21 16.31 2.66
C MET A 272 -27.43 17.07 2.13
N PHE A 273 -27.30 18.39 1.97
CA PHE A 273 -28.38 19.26 1.47
C PHE A 273 -27.92 20.19 0.34
N ILE A 274 -28.48 20.00 -0.87
CA ILE A 274 -28.27 20.91 -2.01
C ILE A 274 -29.49 21.84 -2.11
N LYS A 275 -29.28 23.15 -2.01
CA LYS A 275 -30.39 24.12 -1.94
C LYS A 275 -30.27 25.25 -2.97
N SER A 276 -31.37 25.54 -3.66
CA SER A 276 -31.49 26.67 -4.58
C SER A 276 -32.93 27.17 -4.65
N ASN A 277 -33.15 28.32 -5.29
CA ASN A 277 -34.49 28.81 -5.61
C ASN A 277 -34.44 29.57 -6.94
N GLY A 278 -34.71 28.88 -8.04
CA GLY A 278 -34.44 29.38 -9.39
C GLY A 278 -32.94 29.37 -9.72
N GLY A 279 -32.44 30.41 -10.40
CA GLY A 279 -31.02 30.55 -10.76
C GLY A 279 -30.66 30.13 -12.19
N SER A 280 -29.35 30.03 -12.43
CA SER A 280 -28.70 29.68 -13.71
C SER A 280 -27.32 29.07 -13.46
N GLY A 281 -26.71 28.48 -14.49
CA GLY A 281 -25.44 27.75 -14.37
C GLY A 281 -25.64 26.31 -13.89
N SER A 282 -24.56 25.66 -13.44
CA SER A 282 -24.57 24.23 -13.13
C SER A 282 -23.70 23.83 -11.94
N ALA A 283 -24.03 22.69 -11.33
CA ALA A 283 -23.14 21.94 -10.45
C ALA A 283 -23.01 20.49 -10.98
N THR A 284 -21.79 20.08 -11.34
CA THR A 284 -21.56 18.81 -12.06
C THR A 284 -20.42 17.97 -11.49
N ASN A 285 -20.43 16.66 -11.78
CA ASN A 285 -19.44 15.69 -11.30
C ASN A 285 -19.30 15.70 -9.77
N LEU A 286 -20.39 15.31 -9.09
CA LEU A 286 -20.53 15.35 -7.65
C LEU A 286 -20.56 13.93 -7.08
N LEU A 287 -19.62 13.59 -6.19
CA LEU A 287 -19.55 12.29 -5.51
C LEU A 287 -19.88 12.44 -4.02
N PHE A 288 -20.82 11.65 -3.53
CA PHE A 288 -21.23 11.61 -2.13
C PHE A 288 -21.18 10.15 -1.64
N GLU A 289 -20.03 9.73 -1.07
CA GLU A 289 -19.79 8.33 -0.71
C GLU A 289 -19.41 8.09 0.76
N ASN A 290 -19.67 6.88 1.26
CA ASN A 290 -19.38 6.48 2.65
C ASN A 290 -20.04 7.43 3.67
N PHE A 291 -21.36 7.56 3.62
CA PHE A 291 -22.14 8.39 4.54
C PHE A 291 -22.73 7.53 5.65
N ILE A 292 -22.52 7.93 6.91
CA ILE A 292 -23.19 7.34 8.08
C ILE A 292 -24.03 8.40 8.78
N GLY A 293 -25.28 8.06 9.10
CA GLY A 293 -26.22 8.95 9.78
C GLY A 293 -27.01 8.29 10.91
N HIS A 294 -27.33 9.05 11.95
CA HIS A 294 -28.20 8.62 13.06
C HIS A 294 -29.01 9.82 13.58
N GLY A 295 -30.29 9.62 13.90
CA GLY A 295 -31.18 10.67 14.44
C GLY A 295 -31.37 11.90 13.54
N ASN A 296 -30.98 11.83 12.26
CA ASN A 296 -30.99 12.99 11.37
C ASN A 296 -32.41 13.37 10.94
N ALA A 297 -32.68 14.67 10.78
CA ALA A 297 -34.02 15.13 10.42
C ALA A 297 -34.34 14.89 8.93
N TYR A 298 -33.34 15.00 8.05
CA TYR A 298 -33.34 14.57 6.64
C TYR A 298 -32.05 13.77 6.38
N SER A 299 -32.07 12.86 5.41
CA SER A 299 -30.85 12.19 4.94
C SER A 299 -30.25 12.92 3.73
N PHE A 300 -30.60 12.56 2.50
CA PHE A 300 -30.23 13.29 1.28
C PHE A 300 -31.41 14.14 0.78
N ASP A 301 -31.22 15.46 0.70
CA ASP A 301 -32.20 16.40 0.18
C ASP A 301 -31.61 17.30 -0.93
N ILE A 302 -32.32 17.41 -2.05
CA ILE A 302 -32.16 18.47 -3.05
C ILE A 302 -33.47 19.26 -3.09
N ASP A 303 -33.41 20.55 -2.76
CA ASP A 303 -34.56 21.46 -2.82
C ASP A 303 -34.25 22.68 -3.68
N SER A 304 -34.71 22.66 -4.93
CA SER A 304 -34.56 23.78 -5.88
C SER A 304 -35.68 24.83 -5.80
N TYR A 305 -36.53 24.73 -4.77
CA TYR A 305 -37.58 25.70 -4.46
C TYR A 305 -37.45 26.17 -2.99
N TRP A 306 -36.23 26.18 -2.45
CA TRP A 306 -35.98 26.37 -1.01
C TRP A 306 -36.49 27.73 -0.52
N ALA A 307 -37.60 27.69 0.24
CA ALA A 307 -38.40 28.87 0.56
C ALA A 307 -37.73 29.88 1.52
N SER A 308 -36.62 29.50 2.17
CA SER A 308 -35.81 30.42 2.97
C SER A 308 -34.85 31.29 2.13
N MET A 309 -34.72 30.99 0.83
CA MET A 309 -34.03 31.82 -0.16
C MET A 309 -35.03 32.59 -1.02
N SER A 310 -34.74 33.86 -1.30
CA SER A 310 -35.48 34.64 -2.29
C SER A 310 -35.26 34.09 -3.70
N SER A 311 -36.35 33.79 -4.41
CA SER A 311 -36.30 33.21 -5.75
C SER A 311 -35.53 34.09 -6.74
N GLN A 312 -34.54 33.51 -7.42
CA GLN A 312 -33.70 34.19 -8.40
C GLN A 312 -34.18 33.87 -9.82
N GLY A 313 -34.53 34.91 -10.58
CA GLY A 313 -35.06 34.75 -11.94
C GLY A 313 -34.10 34.02 -12.89
N GLY A 314 -34.55 32.88 -13.41
CA GLY A 314 -33.86 31.95 -14.29
C GLY A 314 -34.63 30.62 -14.35
N ASN A 315 -34.14 29.64 -15.10
CA ASN A 315 -34.83 28.34 -15.25
C ASN A 315 -34.58 27.38 -14.07
N GLY A 316 -33.56 27.66 -13.25
CA GLY A 316 -32.98 26.72 -12.30
C GLY A 316 -31.47 26.58 -12.49
N VAL A 317 -30.80 26.06 -11.46
CA VAL A 317 -29.43 25.55 -11.58
C VAL A 317 -29.50 24.12 -12.09
N GLU A 318 -28.69 23.79 -13.10
CA GLU A 318 -28.60 22.44 -13.66
C GLU A 318 -27.71 21.56 -12.78
N LEU A 319 -28.21 20.41 -12.35
CA LEU A 319 -27.47 19.47 -11.50
C LEU A 319 -27.30 18.14 -12.25
N SER A 320 -26.06 17.75 -12.55
CA SER A 320 -25.81 16.57 -13.39
C SER A 320 -24.53 15.78 -13.04
N ASN A 321 -24.51 14.49 -13.41
CA ASN A 321 -23.45 13.54 -13.05
C ASN A 321 -23.21 13.52 -11.52
N ILE A 322 -24.16 12.94 -10.79
CA ILE A 322 -24.17 12.90 -9.32
C ILE A 322 -24.22 11.45 -8.85
N THR A 323 -23.25 11.00 -8.06
CA THR A 323 -23.20 9.63 -7.53
C THR A 323 -23.33 9.60 -6.01
N LEU A 324 -24.32 8.86 -5.51
CA LEU A 324 -24.48 8.48 -4.10
C LEU A 324 -24.12 7.01 -3.95
N ARG A 325 -23.17 6.69 -3.05
CA ARG A 325 -22.66 5.33 -2.83
C ARG A 325 -22.44 5.04 -1.34
N ASN A 326 -22.80 3.85 -0.86
CA ASN A 326 -22.51 3.41 0.51
C ASN A 326 -23.03 4.39 1.58
N TRP A 327 -24.36 4.57 1.61
CA TRP A 327 -25.08 5.40 2.58
C TRP A 327 -25.79 4.50 3.60
N LYS A 328 -25.48 4.60 4.89
CA LYS A 328 -26.00 3.67 5.92
C LYS A 328 -26.39 4.38 7.22
N GLY A 329 -27.38 3.85 7.93
CA GLY A 329 -27.79 4.34 9.25
C GLY A 329 -29.29 4.65 9.36
N THR A 330 -29.62 5.68 10.15
CA THR A 330 -30.99 6.00 10.56
C THR A 330 -31.34 7.49 10.55
N GLU A 331 -32.64 7.77 10.44
CA GLU A 331 -33.22 9.12 10.45
C GLU A 331 -34.44 9.22 11.39
N GLU A 332 -34.67 10.40 11.97
CA GLU A 332 -35.70 10.65 13.00
C GLU A 332 -37.11 10.23 12.56
N ASN A 333 -37.48 10.52 11.31
CA ASN A 333 -38.86 10.35 10.86
C ASN A 333 -39.05 10.13 9.35
N GLY A 334 -38.57 9.01 8.83
CA GLY A 334 -38.74 8.64 7.40
C GLY A 334 -40.18 8.64 6.90
N ALA A 335 -41.16 8.48 7.79
CA ALA A 335 -42.59 8.60 7.49
C ALA A 335 -43.06 10.04 7.17
N SER A 336 -42.30 11.06 7.60
CA SER A 336 -42.57 12.49 7.40
C SER A 336 -41.52 13.21 6.55
N ARG A 337 -40.28 12.71 6.54
CA ARG A 337 -39.11 13.23 5.82
C ARG A 337 -38.30 12.01 5.38
N GLY A 338 -38.55 11.53 4.17
CA GLY A 338 -37.87 10.35 3.65
C GLY A 338 -36.39 10.59 3.35
N PRO A 339 -35.56 9.53 3.26
CA PRO A 339 -34.11 9.67 3.23
C PRO A 339 -33.59 10.07 1.84
N ILE A 340 -34.45 10.06 0.82
CA ILE A 340 -34.16 10.61 -0.51
C ILE A 340 -35.33 11.53 -0.87
N LYS A 341 -35.06 12.83 -0.88
CA LYS A 341 -35.93 13.88 -1.42
C LYS A 341 -35.15 14.60 -2.52
N ILE A 342 -35.58 14.50 -3.77
CA ILE A 342 -34.94 15.18 -4.90
C ILE A 342 -35.99 16.02 -5.63
N VAL A 343 -35.92 17.34 -5.50
CA VAL A 343 -36.89 18.28 -6.06
C VAL A 343 -36.20 19.28 -6.99
N CYS A 344 -36.01 18.86 -8.23
CA CYS A 344 -35.39 19.66 -9.28
C CYS A 344 -36.41 20.58 -9.98
N PRO A 345 -35.98 21.70 -10.60
CA PRO A 345 -36.88 22.67 -11.21
C PRO A 345 -37.35 22.23 -12.61
N ASP A 346 -38.58 22.62 -12.99
CA ASP A 346 -39.17 22.21 -14.28
C ASP A 346 -38.38 22.72 -15.50
N GLY A 347 -37.64 23.83 -15.35
CA GLY A 347 -36.85 24.46 -16.40
C GLY A 347 -35.39 23.99 -16.50
N ALA A 348 -34.89 23.26 -15.49
CA ALA A 348 -33.57 22.63 -15.48
C ALA A 348 -33.61 21.30 -14.69
N PRO A 349 -34.25 20.24 -15.23
CA PRO A 349 -34.31 18.93 -14.58
C PRO A 349 -32.91 18.36 -14.29
N CYS A 350 -32.73 17.71 -13.14
CA CYS A 350 -31.46 17.06 -12.80
C CYS A 350 -31.33 15.72 -13.53
N TYR A 351 -30.13 15.35 -13.96
CA TYR A 351 -29.89 14.13 -14.74
C TYR A 351 -28.56 13.45 -14.43
N ASP A 352 -28.37 12.23 -14.95
CA ASP A 352 -27.22 11.36 -14.66
C ASP A 352 -26.95 11.20 -13.14
N ILE A 353 -28.02 11.08 -12.35
CA ILE A 353 -27.95 10.75 -10.93
C ILE A 353 -27.89 9.23 -10.75
N THR A 354 -26.91 8.72 -10.02
CA THR A 354 -26.78 7.31 -9.64
C THR A 354 -26.88 7.16 -8.13
N ILE A 355 -27.74 6.27 -7.65
CA ILE A 355 -27.92 5.98 -6.22
C ILE A 355 -27.78 4.48 -5.98
N GLU A 356 -26.67 4.07 -5.37
CA GLU A 356 -26.30 2.68 -5.11
C GLU A 356 -25.84 2.45 -3.66
N ASP A 357 -25.96 1.21 -3.17
CA ASP A 357 -25.65 0.80 -1.78
C ASP A 357 -26.17 1.79 -0.71
N PHE A 358 -27.45 2.15 -0.82
CA PHE A 358 -28.14 3.09 0.07
C PHE A 358 -29.13 2.35 0.98
N ALA A 359 -28.86 2.35 2.28
CA ALA A 359 -29.61 1.63 3.32
C ALA A 359 -29.82 2.52 4.56
N MET A 360 -30.79 3.44 4.50
CA MET A 360 -31.26 4.22 5.66
C MET A 360 -32.57 3.65 6.21
N TRP A 361 -32.83 3.77 7.52
CA TRP A 361 -34.14 3.45 8.12
C TRP A 361 -34.67 4.47 9.14
N THR A 362 -35.99 4.62 9.21
CA THR A 362 -36.68 5.48 10.20
C THR A 362 -36.57 4.96 11.65
N GLU A 363 -36.27 5.86 12.58
CA GLU A 363 -36.24 5.58 14.03
C GLU A 363 -37.65 5.61 14.67
N ASP A 364 -38.61 6.30 14.04
CA ASP A 364 -39.99 6.36 14.52
C ASP A 364 -40.70 5.00 14.48
N SER A 365 -40.53 4.26 15.57
CA SER A 365 -41.14 2.95 15.79
C SER A 365 -42.67 2.95 15.78
N SER A 366 -43.34 4.10 15.91
CA SER A 366 -44.80 4.19 15.75
C SER A 366 -45.24 4.16 14.29
N ARG A 367 -44.33 4.46 13.35
CA ARG A 367 -44.57 4.53 11.90
C ARG A 367 -43.42 3.85 11.16
N GLN A 368 -43.39 2.51 11.22
CA GLN A 368 -42.45 1.61 10.51
C GLN A 368 -42.61 1.66 8.98
N ARG A 369 -42.39 2.84 8.39
CA ARG A 369 -42.38 3.11 6.95
C ARG A 369 -41.60 4.38 6.66
N GLN A 370 -41.00 4.44 5.47
CA GLN A 370 -40.45 5.67 4.91
C GLN A 370 -40.80 5.80 3.44
N TRP A 371 -40.45 6.92 2.82
CA TRP A 371 -40.67 7.15 1.40
C TRP A 371 -39.43 7.70 0.70
N TYR A 372 -39.34 7.50 -0.61
CA TYR A 372 -38.37 8.16 -1.48
C TYR A 372 -39.16 9.02 -2.47
N SER A 373 -38.81 10.30 -2.65
CA SER A 373 -39.56 11.21 -3.52
C SER A 373 -38.65 11.96 -4.49
N CYS A 374 -39.00 11.92 -5.77
CA CYS A 374 -38.23 12.51 -6.87
C CYS A 374 -39.15 13.32 -7.79
N ARG A 375 -38.78 14.56 -8.12
CA ARG A 375 -39.40 15.44 -9.12
C ARG A 375 -38.33 15.94 -10.07
N ASN A 376 -38.60 15.89 -11.37
CA ASN A 376 -37.68 16.36 -12.43
C ASN A 376 -36.25 15.77 -12.33
N ALA A 377 -36.11 14.53 -11.86
CA ALA A 377 -34.82 13.90 -11.56
C ALA A 377 -34.63 12.58 -12.33
N TYR A 378 -33.50 12.47 -13.04
CA TYR A 378 -33.21 11.40 -13.98
C TYR A 378 -31.94 10.64 -13.64
N GLY A 379 -31.93 9.34 -13.96
CA GLY A 379 -30.80 8.45 -13.75
C GLY A 379 -31.21 7.07 -13.26
N THR A 380 -30.47 6.52 -12.28
CA THR A 380 -30.64 5.13 -11.80
C THR A 380 -30.74 5.05 -10.27
N GLY A 381 -31.73 4.29 -9.80
CA GLY A 381 -31.98 4.02 -8.38
C GLY A 381 -33.26 4.66 -7.81
N PHE A 382 -33.83 4.00 -6.80
CA PHE A 382 -34.90 4.48 -5.92
C PHE A 382 -36.12 5.11 -6.62
N CYS A 383 -36.24 6.44 -6.67
CA CYS A 383 -37.36 7.16 -7.25
C CYS A 383 -37.04 7.88 -8.58
N LEU A 384 -35.80 7.77 -9.08
CA LEU A 384 -35.34 8.43 -10.30
C LEU A 384 -36.01 7.84 -11.55
N LYS A 385 -36.18 8.66 -12.59
CA LYS A 385 -36.69 8.19 -13.89
C LYS A 385 -35.55 7.87 -14.85
N SER A 386 -35.66 6.74 -15.52
CA SER A 386 -34.77 6.35 -16.62
C SER A 386 -35.17 7.02 -17.94
N GLY A 387 -34.21 7.58 -18.67
CA GLY A 387 -34.36 7.96 -20.08
C GLY A 387 -33.77 9.32 -20.43
N SER A 388 -33.17 9.43 -21.62
CA SER A 388 -32.42 10.60 -22.10
C SER A 388 -33.25 11.83 -22.49
N ASN A 389 -34.58 11.78 -22.33
CA ASN A 389 -35.48 12.88 -22.64
C ASN A 389 -36.01 13.44 -21.33
N HIS A 390 -35.32 14.45 -20.78
CA HIS A 390 -35.57 15.01 -19.45
C HIS A 390 -36.81 15.94 -19.43
N VAL A 391 -37.99 15.37 -19.70
CA VAL A 391 -39.27 16.10 -19.79
C VAL A 391 -39.92 16.22 -18.41
N ALA A 392 -40.05 17.45 -17.91
CA ALA A 392 -40.54 17.77 -16.56
C ALA A 392 -41.79 16.98 -16.12
N TYR A 393 -41.80 16.57 -14.84
CA TYR A 393 -42.78 15.66 -14.28
C TYR A 393 -43.06 15.91 -12.78
N GLU A 394 -44.33 15.75 -12.39
CA GLU A 394 -44.80 15.86 -11.00
C GLU A 394 -44.20 14.81 -10.07
N ALA A 395 -43.97 15.20 -8.81
CA ALA A 395 -43.23 14.40 -7.83
C ALA A 395 -43.77 12.96 -7.69
N THR A 396 -42.92 11.97 -7.99
CA THR A 396 -43.20 10.55 -7.79
C THR A 396 -42.69 10.09 -6.43
N THR A 397 -43.52 9.41 -5.65
CA THR A 397 -43.19 8.95 -4.29
C THR A 397 -43.36 7.44 -4.14
N THR A 398 -42.29 6.76 -3.74
CA THR A 398 -42.26 5.31 -3.46
C THR A 398 -42.24 5.09 -1.94
N THR A 399 -43.23 4.39 -1.39
CA THR A 399 -43.27 4.04 0.06
C THR A 399 -42.73 2.64 0.29
N VAL A 400 -41.91 2.47 1.34
CA VAL A 400 -41.40 1.17 1.84
C VAL A 400 -41.75 1.00 3.32
N SER A 401 -42.11 -0.22 3.72
CA SER A 401 -42.59 -0.56 5.07
C SER A 401 -41.78 -1.68 5.74
N SER A 402 -40.49 -1.75 5.40
CA SER A 402 -39.52 -2.73 5.91
C SER A 402 -38.11 -2.17 5.79
N ALA A 403 -37.30 -2.32 6.83
CA ALA A 403 -35.91 -1.83 6.83
C ALA A 403 -35.07 -2.49 5.72
N PRO A 404 -34.23 -1.73 4.99
CA PRO A 404 -33.28 -2.31 4.05
C PRO A 404 -32.20 -3.11 4.79
N SER A 405 -31.74 -4.21 4.20
CA SER A 405 -30.63 -4.99 4.74
C SER A 405 -29.35 -4.15 4.81
N GLY A 406 -28.66 -4.17 5.95
CA GLY A 406 -27.39 -3.44 6.13
C GLY A 406 -27.53 -1.99 6.60
N TYR A 407 -28.71 -1.54 7.02
CA TYR A 407 -28.91 -0.18 7.54
C TYR A 407 -28.23 0.10 8.89
N SER A 408 -27.88 -0.94 9.65
CA SER A 408 -27.22 -0.77 10.95
C SER A 408 -25.77 -0.31 10.76
N ALA A 409 -25.44 0.88 11.28
CA ALA A 409 -24.13 1.49 11.21
C ALA A 409 -23.53 1.70 12.61
N ALA A 410 -22.20 1.89 12.69
CA ALA A 410 -21.51 2.23 13.92
C ALA A 410 -21.73 3.70 14.33
N THR A 411 -21.52 4.00 15.62
CA THR A 411 -21.62 5.34 16.22
C THR A 411 -20.26 5.83 16.74
N MET A 412 -20.16 7.10 17.13
CA MET A 412 -18.92 7.72 17.60
C MET A 412 -18.91 7.88 19.13
N ALA A 413 -17.74 7.71 19.74
CA ALA A 413 -17.61 7.75 21.21
C ALA A 413 -17.88 9.13 21.84
N ALA A 414 -17.84 10.20 21.04
CA ALA A 414 -18.05 11.59 21.46
C ALA A 414 -19.46 12.14 21.10
N ASP A 415 -20.39 11.27 20.72
CA ASP A 415 -21.73 11.66 20.27
C ASP A 415 -22.49 12.45 21.34
N LEU A 416 -22.77 13.72 21.02
CA LEU A 416 -23.41 14.64 21.95
C LEU A 416 -24.86 14.21 22.21
N LYS A 417 -25.33 14.37 23.44
CA LYS A 417 -26.70 13.98 23.83
C LYS A 417 -27.72 15.10 23.65
N THR A 418 -27.25 16.33 23.44
CA THR A 418 -28.02 17.56 23.31
C THR A 418 -27.20 18.60 22.54
N ASP A 419 -27.88 19.47 21.80
CA ASP A 419 -27.29 20.70 21.29
C ASP A 419 -26.78 21.67 22.37
N PHE A 420 -25.96 22.63 21.95
CA PHE A 420 -25.66 23.83 22.72
C PHE A 420 -26.72 24.91 22.45
N GLY A 421 -27.32 25.43 23.53
CA GLY A 421 -28.26 26.55 23.45
C GLY A 421 -27.59 27.88 23.14
N ILE A 422 -28.41 28.87 22.75
CA ILE A 422 -27.98 30.20 22.28
C ILE A 422 -27.90 31.29 23.37
N THR A 423 -28.16 30.95 24.64
CA THR A 423 -28.28 31.92 25.75
C THR A 423 -27.20 31.79 26.82
N ALA A 424 -26.28 30.83 26.68
CA ALA A 424 -25.20 30.56 27.63
C ALA A 424 -23.88 30.31 26.90
N SER A 425 -22.75 30.63 27.54
CA SER A 425 -21.42 30.49 26.94
C SER A 425 -21.09 29.03 26.61
N ILE A 426 -20.56 28.82 25.41
CA ILE A 426 -20.28 27.50 24.85
C ILE A 426 -18.84 27.07 25.17
N PRO A 427 -18.62 25.86 25.73
CA PRO A 427 -17.30 25.40 26.15
C PRO A 427 -16.42 25.01 24.97
N ILE A 428 -15.16 25.43 25.02
CA ILE A 428 -14.12 25.10 24.03
C ILE A 428 -13.94 23.57 23.98
N PRO A 429 -14.03 22.92 22.80
CA PRO A 429 -13.77 21.49 22.64
C PRO A 429 -12.28 21.15 22.77
N THR A 430 -11.99 19.88 23.05
CA THR A 430 -10.75 19.23 22.61
C THR A 430 -10.96 18.70 21.19
N ILE A 431 -9.96 18.81 20.32
CA ILE A 431 -10.04 18.26 18.96
C ILE A 431 -10.11 16.72 19.03
N PRO A 432 -11.08 16.05 18.36
CA PRO A 432 -11.15 14.59 18.34
C PRO A 432 -9.94 13.90 17.72
N THR A 433 -9.77 12.62 18.03
CA THR A 433 -8.74 11.73 17.43
C THR A 433 -9.32 10.73 16.43
N SER A 434 -10.60 10.90 16.05
CA SER A 434 -11.29 10.21 14.96
C SER A 434 -12.56 11.00 14.64
N PHE A 435 -12.93 11.06 13.36
CA PHE A 435 -14.03 11.87 12.84
C PHE A 435 -15.06 11.06 12.05
N TYR A 436 -14.82 9.76 11.85
CA TYR A 436 -15.74 8.83 11.20
C TYR A 436 -15.54 7.42 11.78
N PRO A 437 -16.61 6.62 12.02
CA PRO A 437 -16.52 5.33 12.69
C PRO A 437 -15.54 4.35 12.01
N GLY A 438 -14.51 3.95 12.74
CA GLY A 438 -13.48 3.03 12.25
C GLY A 438 -12.42 3.65 11.33
N ALA A 439 -12.51 4.94 11.02
CA ALA A 439 -11.45 5.66 10.30
C ALA A 439 -10.42 6.25 11.27
N THR A 440 -9.14 6.13 10.88
CA THR A 440 -8.04 6.90 11.48
C THR A 440 -7.95 8.25 10.75
N PRO A 441 -7.72 9.39 11.45
CA PRO A 441 -7.46 10.66 10.78
C PRO A 441 -6.27 10.59 9.83
N TYR A 442 -6.30 11.35 8.73
CA TYR A 442 -5.18 11.41 7.78
C TYR A 442 -3.95 12.08 8.41
N SER A 443 -4.16 13.06 9.29
CA SER A 443 -3.10 13.80 9.97
C SER A 443 -3.18 13.66 11.49
N ALA A 444 -2.14 13.16 12.14
CA ALA A 444 -2.09 13.13 13.61
C ALA A 444 -1.93 14.54 14.21
N LEU A 445 -2.68 14.83 15.28
CA LEU A 445 -2.64 16.09 16.05
C LEU A 445 -1.21 16.48 16.44
N MET A 446 -0.86 17.76 16.30
CA MET A 446 0.45 18.31 16.68
C MET A 446 0.80 18.09 18.15
N ALA A 447 -0.17 18.16 19.06
CA ALA A 447 0.02 17.83 20.47
C ALA A 447 0.62 16.42 20.68
N ASN A 448 0.22 15.45 19.85
CA ASN A 448 0.67 14.07 19.93
C ASN A 448 2.05 13.84 19.31
N LYS A 449 2.50 14.76 18.42
CA LYS A 449 3.88 14.81 17.88
C LYS A 449 4.89 15.39 18.91
N GLY A 450 4.43 15.80 20.09
CA GLY A 450 5.17 16.65 21.04
C GLY A 450 6.05 15.99 22.10
N SER A 451 6.31 14.68 22.06
CA SER A 451 7.07 14.00 23.13
C SER A 451 8.60 14.22 23.06
N THR A 452 9.14 14.61 21.90
CA THR A 452 10.58 14.63 21.59
C THR A 452 11.18 16.03 21.36
N ALA A 453 10.36 17.08 21.16
CA ALA A 453 10.84 18.40 20.71
C ALA A 453 10.49 19.57 21.66
N LYS A 454 11.27 19.77 22.74
CA LYS A 454 11.23 21.02 23.51
C LYS A 454 12.09 22.11 22.86
N VAL A 455 11.45 23.05 22.18
CA VAL A 455 12.10 24.31 21.75
C VAL A 455 12.68 25.02 22.97
N ARG A 456 13.99 25.33 22.94
CA ARG A 456 14.66 26.03 24.05
C ARG A 456 14.25 27.50 24.09
N ALA A 457 13.39 27.86 25.05
CA ALA A 457 13.23 29.25 25.46
C ALA A 457 14.56 29.78 26.01
N VAL A 458 15.13 30.80 25.35
CA VAL A 458 16.33 31.50 25.82
C VAL A 458 15.92 32.55 26.86
N VAL A 459 16.09 32.24 28.13
CA VAL A 459 15.85 33.16 29.26
C VAL A 459 17.17 33.53 29.93
N ALA A 460 17.39 34.82 30.15
CA ALA A 460 18.64 35.36 30.68
C ALA A 460 18.87 34.97 32.16
N SER A 461 20.15 34.88 32.55
CA SER A 461 20.58 34.36 33.85
C SER A 461 20.25 35.27 35.03
N SER A 462 19.69 34.69 36.10
CA SER A 462 19.82 35.23 37.46
C SER A 462 19.99 34.09 38.49
N LYS A 463 20.85 34.29 39.49
CA LYS A 463 20.94 33.45 40.70
C LYS A 463 20.03 34.03 41.76
N PRO A 464 19.43 33.21 42.66
CA PRO A 464 19.94 33.26 44.04
C PRO A 464 19.88 31.93 44.86
N THR A 465 20.83 31.85 45.81
CA THR A 465 20.84 31.12 47.11
C THR A 465 19.92 29.92 47.42
N THR A 466 20.56 28.76 47.62
CA THR A 466 20.51 27.87 48.80
C THR A 466 19.43 28.05 49.89
N VAL A 467 18.70 26.96 50.19
CA VAL A 467 18.29 26.52 51.55
C VAL A 467 18.50 24.99 51.62
N ALA A 468 18.60 24.39 52.81
CA ALA A 468 18.91 22.97 53.02
C ALA A 468 17.93 22.28 54.01
N ALA A 469 18.23 21.00 54.35
CA ALA A 469 17.56 20.10 55.31
C ALA A 469 16.32 19.31 54.78
N ALA A 470 16.07 18.04 55.20
CA ALA A 470 16.94 17.05 55.86
C ALA A 470 16.31 15.64 55.85
N THR A 471 17.15 14.58 55.95
CA THR A 471 16.95 13.24 56.57
C THR A 471 15.61 12.48 56.36
N SER A 472 15.63 11.18 56.04
CA SER A 472 16.22 10.15 56.92
C SER A 472 16.47 8.78 56.24
N THR A 473 17.21 7.91 56.95
CA THR A 473 17.52 6.50 56.60
C THR A 473 17.32 5.64 57.86
N PRO A 474 17.02 4.33 57.75
CA PRO A 474 18.05 3.27 57.80
C PRO A 474 17.87 2.24 56.64
N ALA A 475 18.86 1.44 56.19
CA ALA A 475 19.88 0.62 56.86
C ALA A 475 19.28 -0.68 57.48
N GLU A 476 19.88 -1.88 57.39
CA GLU A 476 21.18 -2.29 56.82
C GLU A 476 21.30 -3.84 56.64
N GLN A 477 22.34 -4.30 55.91
CA GLN A 477 23.00 -5.63 56.03
C GLN A 477 22.20 -6.90 55.64
N GLN A 478 22.80 -8.07 55.32
CA GLN A 478 24.21 -8.52 55.35
C GLN A 478 24.51 -9.62 54.28
N THR A 479 25.76 -9.73 53.83
CA THR A 479 26.30 -10.82 52.97
C THR A 479 27.05 -11.88 53.82
N PRO A 480 27.36 -13.12 53.34
CA PRO A 480 28.70 -13.37 52.76
C PRO A 480 28.88 -14.55 51.75
N THR A 481 29.77 -14.29 50.77
CA THR A 481 30.76 -15.15 50.04
C THR A 481 30.83 -16.69 50.23
N SER A 482 31.10 -17.44 49.15
CA SER A 482 32.45 -18.02 48.86
C SER A 482 32.59 -18.81 47.53
N THR A 483 33.78 -18.71 46.91
CA THR A 483 34.36 -19.53 45.81
C THR A 483 35.18 -20.72 46.40
N PRO A 484 35.75 -21.71 45.65
CA PRO A 484 36.31 -21.65 44.28
C PRO A 484 36.14 -22.90 43.37
N ALA A 485 36.76 -22.87 42.17
CA ALA A 485 37.11 -24.05 41.35
C ALA A 485 38.50 -24.62 41.75
N PRO A 486 38.89 -25.84 41.32
CA PRO A 486 39.86 -25.92 40.19
C PRO A 486 39.91 -27.25 39.37
N ALA A 487 40.64 -27.23 38.23
CA ALA A 487 41.57 -28.27 37.71
C ALA A 487 41.05 -29.68 37.26
N VAL A 488 41.72 -30.50 36.41
CA VAL A 488 42.85 -30.35 35.44
C VAL A 488 42.89 -31.54 34.43
N GLU A 489 43.18 -31.23 33.15
CA GLU A 489 43.87 -31.98 32.06
C GLU A 489 43.77 -33.51 31.72
N GLN A 490 43.79 -33.77 30.39
CA GLN A 490 44.56 -34.80 29.62
C GLN A 490 44.11 -36.30 29.66
N PRO A 491 44.59 -37.21 28.74
CA PRO A 491 45.66 -37.05 27.72
C PRO A 491 45.40 -37.57 26.26
N SER A 492 46.21 -37.04 25.32
CA SER A 492 46.92 -37.68 24.17
C SER A 492 46.32 -38.73 23.19
N GLN A 493 46.52 -38.45 21.88
CA GLN A 493 47.07 -39.32 20.78
C GLN A 493 46.34 -40.64 20.39
N GLN A 494 46.18 -41.00 19.10
CA GLN A 494 47.25 -41.28 18.10
C GLN A 494 46.81 -41.14 16.62
N SER A 495 47.81 -41.12 15.72
CA SER A 495 47.75 -41.10 14.23
C SER A 495 48.12 -42.52 13.67
N PRO A 496 48.50 -42.80 12.38
CA PRO A 496 48.70 -41.97 11.17
C PRO A 496 48.25 -42.59 9.80
N GLY A 497 48.58 -41.92 8.68
CA GLY A 497 48.62 -42.46 7.29
C GLY A 497 47.77 -41.64 6.29
N GLN A 498 48.27 -40.88 5.30
CA GLN A 498 49.14 -41.19 4.13
C GLN A 498 48.46 -42.11 3.07
N SER A 499 48.49 -41.82 1.75
CA SER A 499 49.03 -40.64 1.02
C SER A 499 48.58 -40.53 -0.46
N ALA A 500 48.30 -39.28 -0.89
CA ALA A 500 48.72 -38.58 -2.13
C ALA A 500 48.51 -39.16 -3.57
N GLY A 501 47.99 -38.28 -4.45
CA GLY A 501 48.28 -38.20 -5.91
C GLY A 501 47.30 -38.91 -6.88
N GLU A 502 47.17 -38.51 -8.16
CA GLU A 502 47.45 -37.22 -8.83
C GLU A 502 46.82 -37.17 -10.27
N VAL A 503 46.70 -35.98 -10.88
CA VAL A 503 46.49 -35.66 -12.32
C VAL A 503 45.26 -36.22 -13.10
N GLY A 504 44.23 -35.37 -13.27
CA GLY A 504 43.73 -34.79 -14.55
C GLY A 504 43.22 -35.64 -15.76
N GLY A 505 42.12 -35.19 -16.39
CA GLY A 505 41.73 -35.61 -17.77
C GLY A 505 40.27 -35.33 -18.20
N CYS A 506 40.09 -34.64 -19.34
CA CYS A 506 38.83 -34.51 -20.14
C CYS A 506 38.84 -35.58 -21.29
N PRO A 507 37.88 -35.76 -22.25
CA PRO A 507 36.68 -34.97 -22.62
C PRO A 507 35.43 -35.69 -23.28
N PHE A 508 34.43 -34.89 -23.70
CA PHE A 508 33.62 -34.94 -24.98
C PHE A 508 32.54 -36.00 -25.39
N ARG A 509 31.33 -35.45 -25.71
CA ARG A 509 30.47 -35.54 -26.96
C ARG A 509 29.53 -36.74 -27.37
N ASN A 510 28.27 -36.33 -27.68
CA ASN A 510 27.40 -36.56 -28.88
C ASN A 510 26.66 -37.88 -29.24
N GLY A 511 25.32 -37.74 -29.45
CA GLY A 511 24.56 -38.22 -30.64
C GLY A 511 23.58 -39.41 -30.48
N SER A 512 22.53 -39.62 -31.31
CA SER A 512 21.81 -38.74 -32.28
C SER A 512 20.58 -39.40 -33.01
N VAL A 513 19.41 -38.72 -33.02
CA VAL A 513 18.42 -38.58 -34.16
C VAL A 513 17.54 -39.78 -34.66
N SER A 514 16.36 -39.45 -35.29
CA SER A 514 15.59 -40.21 -36.34
C SER A 514 14.28 -40.95 -35.91
N PHE A 515 13.09 -40.95 -36.59
CA PHE A 515 12.41 -40.08 -37.59
C PHE A 515 10.93 -40.51 -37.91
N LYS A 516 10.06 -39.56 -38.36
CA LYS A 516 9.00 -39.64 -39.42
C LYS A 516 7.53 -40.10 -39.18
N LEU A 517 6.63 -39.59 -40.05
CA LEU A 517 5.14 -39.65 -40.01
C LEU A 517 4.49 -39.68 -41.43
N SER A 518 3.21 -40.12 -41.57
CA SER A 518 2.31 -40.07 -42.76
C SER A 518 0.90 -40.68 -42.40
N ARG A 519 -0.23 -40.77 -43.16
CA ARG A 519 -0.98 -40.18 -44.33
C ARG A 519 -2.27 -41.08 -44.49
N PHE A 520 -3.39 -40.88 -45.22
CA PHE A 520 -4.16 -39.87 -46.01
C PHE A 520 -5.52 -40.56 -46.40
N ALA A 521 -6.64 -39.97 -46.89
CA ALA A 521 -7.25 -38.62 -46.86
C ALA A 521 -8.66 -38.65 -47.58
N SER A 522 -9.59 -37.71 -47.28
CA SER A 522 -10.93 -37.52 -47.94
C SER A 522 -11.99 -38.64 -47.62
N SER A 523 -13.29 -38.65 -48.00
CA SER A 523 -14.18 -37.82 -48.87
C SER A 523 -15.69 -38.10 -48.51
N VAL A 524 -16.81 -37.50 -49.01
CA VAL A 524 -17.17 -36.21 -49.66
C VAL A 524 -18.73 -36.03 -49.78
N LEU A 525 -19.25 -34.80 -49.59
CA LEU A 525 -20.56 -34.19 -49.99
C LEU A 525 -21.97 -34.79 -49.66
N GLY A 526 -22.89 -33.91 -49.21
CA GLY A 526 -24.36 -34.08 -49.26
C GLY A 526 -25.16 -32.93 -48.60
N ASN A 527 -25.98 -32.17 -49.35
CA ASN A 527 -26.61 -30.92 -48.87
C ASN A 527 -28.12 -31.04 -48.52
N LYS A 528 -28.56 -30.46 -47.39
CA LYS A 528 -29.53 -29.32 -47.33
C LYS A 528 -29.76 -28.79 -45.90
N VAL A 529 -30.27 -27.56 -45.81
CA VAL A 529 -30.31 -26.72 -44.60
C VAL A 529 -31.71 -26.65 -43.99
N LEU A 530 -31.80 -26.70 -42.65
CA LEU A 530 -32.79 -26.00 -41.84
C LEU A 530 -32.11 -25.44 -40.58
N TYR A 531 -32.57 -24.31 -40.05
CA TYR A 531 -31.91 -23.64 -38.92
C TYR A 531 -32.20 -24.31 -37.57
N LEU A 532 -31.14 -24.71 -36.87
CA LEU A 532 -31.13 -25.02 -35.43
C LEU A 532 -29.99 -24.24 -34.77
N ILE A 533 -30.21 -23.81 -33.52
CA ILE A 533 -29.17 -23.30 -32.64
C ILE A 533 -28.95 -24.38 -31.58
N GLU A 534 -27.83 -25.08 -31.68
CA GLU A 534 -27.37 -26.10 -30.75
C GLU A 534 -25.95 -25.75 -30.25
N PRO A 535 -25.49 -26.31 -29.11
CA PRO A 535 -24.33 -25.80 -28.40
C PRO A 535 -23.01 -26.02 -29.16
N TYR A 536 -22.08 -25.08 -28.99
CA TYR A 536 -20.72 -25.21 -29.53
C TYR A 536 -20.02 -26.44 -28.96
N GLN A 537 -19.56 -27.31 -29.86
CA GLN A 537 -18.68 -28.41 -29.51
C GLN A 537 -17.31 -27.85 -29.09
N PHE A 538 -16.76 -28.34 -27.97
CA PHE A 538 -15.35 -28.18 -27.67
C PHE A 538 -14.53 -28.88 -28.77
N LEU A 539 -13.70 -28.12 -29.48
CA LEU A 539 -12.61 -28.70 -30.26
C LEU A 539 -11.55 -29.25 -29.28
N PRO A 540 -11.00 -30.46 -29.50
CA PRO A 540 -9.98 -31.01 -28.62
C PRO A 540 -8.69 -30.18 -28.71
N ALA A 541 -8.02 -30.01 -27.57
CA ALA A 541 -6.84 -29.14 -27.45
C ALA A 541 -5.67 -29.63 -28.31
N ALA A 542 -5.34 -28.87 -29.35
CA ALA A 542 -4.05 -28.95 -30.04
C ALA A 542 -3.07 -28.00 -29.33
N GLY A 543 -2.27 -28.54 -28.40
CA GLY A 543 -1.31 -27.76 -27.64
C GLY A 543 -0.13 -27.29 -28.50
N MET A 544 -0.20 -26.07 -29.02
CA MET A 544 0.99 -25.33 -29.46
C MET A 544 1.75 -24.86 -28.22
N GLY A 545 2.88 -25.51 -27.92
CA GLY A 545 3.83 -24.97 -26.94
C GLY A 545 4.42 -23.64 -27.43
N THR A 546 4.88 -22.80 -26.51
CA THR A 546 5.41 -21.45 -26.83
C THR A 546 6.49 -21.46 -27.93
N SER A 547 7.34 -22.49 -27.97
CA SER A 547 8.35 -22.66 -29.04
C SER A 547 7.76 -22.84 -30.44
N GLN A 548 6.60 -23.47 -30.58
CA GLN A 548 5.93 -23.61 -31.89
C GLN A 548 5.28 -22.31 -32.36
N ALA A 549 4.84 -21.45 -31.45
CA ALA A 549 4.30 -20.13 -31.78
C ALA A 549 5.42 -19.16 -32.22
N VAL A 550 6.62 -19.26 -31.65
CA VAL A 550 7.80 -18.47 -32.06
C VAL A 550 8.18 -18.76 -33.52
N ASP A 551 8.33 -20.04 -33.89
CA ASP A 551 8.76 -20.45 -35.24
C ASP A 551 7.81 -20.04 -36.39
N SER A 552 6.57 -19.62 -36.09
CA SER A 552 5.57 -19.16 -37.07
C SER A 552 5.14 -17.70 -36.93
N SER A 553 5.72 -16.93 -36.01
CA SER A 553 5.32 -15.53 -35.78
C SER A 553 6.05 -14.53 -36.69
N PRO A 554 5.39 -13.42 -37.10
CA PRO A 554 6.10 -12.29 -37.67
C PRO A 554 7.05 -11.67 -36.63
N PRO A 555 8.28 -11.25 -37.00
CA PRO A 555 9.24 -10.64 -36.08
C PRO A 555 8.91 -9.15 -35.86
N ASP A 556 7.72 -8.88 -35.32
CA ASP A 556 7.18 -7.53 -35.12
C ASP A 556 6.42 -7.35 -33.79
N GLY A 557 6.63 -8.26 -32.83
CA GLY A 557 5.99 -8.21 -31.51
C GLY A 557 4.51 -8.61 -31.49
N THR A 558 3.97 -9.22 -32.55
CA THR A 558 2.55 -9.63 -32.60
C THR A 558 2.30 -11.13 -32.44
N GLY A 559 3.32 -11.91 -32.06
CA GLY A 559 3.21 -13.34 -31.80
C GLY A 559 2.26 -13.67 -30.63
N VAL A 560 2.18 -12.82 -29.62
CA VAL A 560 1.24 -12.93 -28.49
C VAL A 560 -0.22 -13.04 -28.93
N ILE A 561 -0.59 -12.46 -30.08
CA ILE A 561 -1.97 -12.51 -30.62
C ILE A 561 -2.36 -13.93 -31.06
N GLN A 562 -1.39 -14.81 -31.35
CA GLN A 562 -1.65 -16.22 -31.64
C GLN A 562 -2.01 -17.03 -30.39
N LEU A 563 -1.52 -16.59 -29.22
CA LEU A 563 -1.83 -17.18 -27.91
C LEU A 563 -3.11 -16.56 -27.32
N ASP A 564 -3.34 -15.27 -27.57
CA ASP A 564 -4.52 -14.53 -27.15
C ASP A 564 -5.08 -13.62 -28.27
N PRO A 565 -6.05 -14.11 -29.06
CA PRO A 565 -6.66 -13.34 -30.15
C PRO A 565 -7.40 -12.07 -29.71
N TRP A 566 -7.70 -11.87 -28.42
CA TRP A 566 -8.32 -10.63 -27.94
C TRP A 566 -7.36 -9.44 -27.93
N LEU A 567 -6.06 -9.68 -28.15
CA LEU A 567 -5.04 -8.65 -28.38
C LEU A 567 -5.05 -8.05 -29.80
N GLU A 568 -5.82 -8.62 -30.75
CA GLU A 568 -5.88 -8.12 -32.14
C GLU A 568 -6.19 -6.61 -32.27
N PRO A 569 -7.10 -6.00 -31.50
CA PRO A 569 -7.35 -4.55 -31.55
C PRO A 569 -6.17 -3.68 -31.11
N PHE A 570 -5.17 -4.27 -30.42
CA PHE A 570 -4.00 -3.60 -29.86
C PHE A 570 -2.71 -3.92 -30.66
N ARG A 571 -2.85 -4.58 -31.82
CA ARG A 571 -1.76 -4.97 -32.73
C ARG A 571 -0.75 -3.85 -32.99
N ASP A 572 -1.21 -2.62 -33.21
CA ASP A 572 -0.31 -1.50 -33.55
C ASP A 572 0.43 -0.96 -32.31
N ALA A 573 -0.17 -1.01 -31.12
CA ALA A 573 0.50 -0.69 -29.86
C ALA A 573 1.60 -1.72 -29.54
N LEU A 574 1.31 -3.01 -29.74
CA LEU A 574 2.30 -4.09 -29.61
C LEU A 574 3.49 -3.91 -30.57
N LYS A 575 3.23 -3.60 -31.85
CA LYS A 575 4.27 -3.28 -32.84
C LYS A 575 5.09 -2.05 -32.44
N GLN A 576 4.44 -0.99 -31.96
CA GLN A 576 5.11 0.24 -31.55
C GLN A 576 6.05 0.00 -30.36
N ARG A 577 5.57 -0.70 -29.32
CA ARG A 577 6.35 -1.09 -28.15
C ARG A 577 7.55 -1.96 -28.52
N PHE A 578 7.32 -3.02 -29.30
CA PHE A 578 8.38 -3.91 -29.77
C PHE A 578 9.46 -3.14 -30.56
N SER A 579 9.04 -2.28 -31.50
CA SER A 579 9.95 -1.42 -32.27
C SER A 579 10.72 -0.40 -31.42
N PHE A 580 10.12 0.10 -30.33
CA PHE A 580 10.79 0.99 -29.37
C PHE A 580 11.87 0.26 -28.57
N ILE A 581 11.57 -0.94 -28.07
CA ILE A 581 12.54 -1.79 -27.34
C ILE A 581 13.69 -2.22 -28.26
N GLU A 582 13.39 -2.69 -29.48
CA GLU A 582 14.41 -3.04 -30.48
C GLU A 582 15.30 -1.85 -30.87
N GLY A 583 14.74 -0.63 -30.86
CA GLY A 583 15.49 0.62 -31.01
C GLY A 583 16.57 0.80 -29.93
N TRP A 584 16.24 0.51 -28.67
CA TRP A 584 17.19 0.56 -27.55
C TRP A 584 18.20 -0.60 -27.58
N VAL A 585 17.75 -1.84 -27.86
CA VAL A 585 18.65 -2.99 -28.06
C VAL A 585 19.69 -2.67 -29.13
N LYS A 586 19.26 -2.11 -30.26
CA LYS A 586 20.14 -1.66 -31.34
C LYS A 586 21.10 -0.55 -30.86
N ALA A 587 20.60 0.49 -30.18
CA ALA A 587 21.43 1.60 -29.72
C ALA A 587 22.55 1.12 -28.77
N ILE A 588 22.25 0.22 -27.82
CA ILE A 588 23.21 -0.36 -26.89
C ILE A 588 24.22 -1.26 -27.64
N ASN A 589 23.78 -2.03 -28.64
CA ASN A 589 24.67 -2.80 -29.50
C ASN A 589 25.64 -1.92 -30.30
N GLU A 590 25.17 -0.80 -30.86
CA GLU A 590 25.98 0.11 -31.68
C GLU A 590 26.92 1.01 -30.86
N THR A 591 26.58 1.37 -29.62
CA THR A 591 27.34 2.34 -28.80
C THR A 591 28.17 1.73 -27.66
N GLU A 592 27.74 0.59 -27.09
CA GLU A 592 28.32 0.03 -25.86
C GLU A 592 28.88 -1.38 -26.05
N GLY A 593 28.72 -1.99 -27.23
CA GLY A 593 29.09 -3.39 -27.47
C GLY A 593 28.10 -4.39 -26.86
N GLY A 594 26.83 -3.99 -26.75
CA GLY A 594 25.71 -4.87 -26.37
C GLY A 594 25.51 -5.06 -24.87
N LEU A 595 24.38 -5.68 -24.51
CA LEU A 595 23.87 -5.78 -23.13
C LEU A 595 24.84 -6.45 -22.14
N GLU A 596 25.67 -7.41 -22.59
CA GLU A 596 26.71 -8.01 -21.72
C GLU A 596 27.78 -6.99 -21.31
N THR A 597 28.27 -6.19 -22.26
CA THR A 597 29.30 -5.17 -22.01
C THR A 597 28.71 -4.00 -21.22
N PHE A 598 27.49 -3.59 -21.57
CA PHE A 598 26.78 -2.46 -20.96
C PHE A 598 26.46 -2.69 -19.47
N SER A 599 26.11 -3.93 -19.10
CA SER A 599 25.78 -4.32 -17.72
C SER A 599 26.99 -4.61 -16.82
N LYS A 600 28.22 -4.48 -17.33
CA LYS A 600 29.45 -4.50 -16.51
C LYS A 600 29.83 -3.09 -16.03
N GLY A 601 28.84 -2.22 -15.81
CA GLY A 601 29.04 -0.86 -15.34
C GLY A 601 29.81 -0.78 -14.01
N TYR A 602 29.62 -1.75 -13.10
CA TYR A 602 30.34 -1.82 -11.81
C TYR A 602 31.84 -2.11 -11.94
N GLU A 603 32.32 -2.65 -13.07
CA GLU A 603 33.75 -2.80 -13.36
C GLU A 603 34.40 -1.46 -13.79
N ARG A 604 33.58 -0.43 -14.06
CA ARG A 604 34.01 0.88 -14.56
C ARG A 604 33.68 2.01 -13.60
N PHE A 605 32.47 2.03 -13.05
CA PHE A 605 31.95 2.98 -12.07
C PHE A 605 32.13 2.47 -10.64
N GLY A 606 32.10 3.38 -9.66
CA GLY A 606 32.53 3.05 -8.30
C GLY A 606 34.05 2.87 -8.23
N LEU A 607 34.54 2.28 -7.13
CA LEU A 607 35.97 2.18 -6.84
C LEU A 607 36.52 0.82 -7.28
N ASN A 608 37.34 0.85 -8.34
CA ASN A 608 37.87 -0.35 -9.01
C ASN A 608 39.39 -0.45 -8.85
N VAL A 609 39.83 -1.47 -8.10
CA VAL A 609 41.25 -1.76 -7.83
C VAL A 609 41.91 -2.40 -9.05
N GLN A 610 43.02 -1.81 -9.50
CA GLN A 610 43.81 -2.27 -10.64
C GLN A 610 44.87 -3.29 -10.21
N SER A 611 45.41 -4.05 -11.16
CA SER A 611 46.40 -5.12 -10.91
C SER A 611 47.76 -4.64 -10.39
N ASN A 612 48.05 -3.34 -10.45
CA ASN A 612 49.21 -2.69 -9.85
C ASN A 612 48.93 -2.09 -8.45
N GLY A 613 47.69 -2.19 -7.96
CA GLY A 613 47.23 -1.63 -6.69
C GLY A 613 46.60 -0.23 -6.79
N ASP A 614 46.62 0.43 -7.95
CA ASP A 614 45.96 1.74 -8.12
C ASP A 614 44.43 1.59 -7.95
N ILE A 615 43.75 2.62 -7.45
CA ILE A 615 42.29 2.64 -7.34
C ILE A 615 41.76 3.66 -8.34
N ILE A 616 40.97 3.22 -9.32
CA ILE A 616 40.24 4.13 -10.21
C ILE A 616 38.83 4.29 -9.65
N TYR A 617 38.43 5.52 -9.33
CA TYR A 617 37.06 5.87 -9.00
C TYR A 617 36.40 6.63 -10.16
N ARG A 618 35.21 6.18 -10.58
CA ARG A 618 34.36 6.94 -11.51
C ARG A 618 32.95 7.14 -10.96
N GLU A 619 32.37 8.29 -11.29
CA GLU A 619 31.03 8.68 -10.86
C GLU A 619 30.33 9.54 -11.92
N TRP A 620 29.02 9.36 -12.11
CA TRP A 620 28.23 10.20 -13.02
C TRP A 620 27.63 11.38 -12.25
N ALA A 621 28.05 12.61 -12.59
CA ALA A 621 27.59 13.86 -11.96
C ALA A 621 27.69 15.06 -12.94
N PRO A 622 26.80 15.10 -13.96
CA PRO A 622 26.82 16.11 -15.02
C PRO A 622 26.55 17.54 -14.54
N ASN A 623 25.80 17.78 -13.46
CA ASN A 623 25.57 19.12 -12.91
C ASN A 623 26.76 19.66 -12.11
N ALA A 624 27.59 18.80 -11.52
CA ALA A 624 28.75 19.23 -10.73
C ALA A 624 29.75 20.03 -11.59
N VAL A 625 30.36 21.05 -11.01
CA VAL A 625 31.43 21.88 -11.62
C VAL A 625 32.82 21.56 -11.07
N GLN A 626 32.89 20.89 -9.93
CA GLN A 626 34.10 20.23 -9.38
C GLN A 626 33.68 18.94 -8.67
N ALA A 627 34.52 17.91 -8.69
CA ALA A 627 34.38 16.73 -7.85
C ALA A 627 35.73 16.28 -7.27
N GLN A 628 35.70 15.70 -6.08
CA GLN A 628 36.86 15.18 -5.35
C GLN A 628 36.50 13.90 -4.59
N LEU A 629 37.41 12.92 -4.56
CA LEU A 629 37.29 11.76 -3.66
C LEU A 629 37.90 12.12 -2.31
N VAL A 630 37.14 11.93 -1.22
CA VAL A 630 37.59 12.24 0.15
C VAL A 630 37.30 11.09 1.10
N GLY A 631 38.04 11.02 2.19
CA GLY A 631 37.83 10.00 3.23
C GLY A 631 38.93 10.01 4.28
N GLU A 632 38.94 8.98 5.12
CA GLU A 632 39.95 8.83 6.18
C GLU A 632 41.37 8.72 5.60
N PHE A 633 41.53 8.07 4.43
CA PHE A 633 42.80 7.91 3.71
C PHE A 633 43.50 9.24 3.33
N ASN A 634 42.74 10.34 3.21
CA ASN A 634 43.29 11.66 2.91
C ASN A 634 42.90 12.73 3.94
N ASN A 635 42.54 12.32 5.16
CA ASN A 635 42.07 13.22 6.24
C ASN A 635 40.91 14.14 5.81
N TRP A 636 40.07 13.67 4.88
CA TRP A 636 38.96 14.41 4.26
C TRP A 636 39.37 15.68 3.46
N ASP A 637 40.62 15.74 3.00
CA ASP A 637 41.15 16.88 2.24
C ASP A 637 40.53 16.99 0.83
N VAL A 638 39.64 17.97 0.66
CA VAL A 638 38.97 18.34 -0.61
C VAL A 638 39.91 18.95 -1.67
N THR A 639 41.22 18.99 -1.44
CA THR A 639 42.24 19.43 -2.41
C THR A 639 43.17 18.31 -2.89
N ALA A 640 43.24 17.18 -2.17
CA ALA A 640 44.25 16.15 -2.43
C ALA A 640 43.93 15.24 -3.64
N HIS A 641 42.65 14.93 -3.90
CA HIS A 641 42.24 14.01 -4.98
C HIS A 641 41.14 14.61 -5.89
N PRO A 642 41.47 15.64 -6.68
CA PRO A 642 40.56 16.21 -7.68
C PRO A 642 40.28 15.24 -8.82
N MET A 643 39.02 15.17 -9.24
CA MET A 643 38.57 14.35 -10.36
C MET A 643 38.56 15.15 -11.67
N THR A 644 38.70 14.47 -12.80
CA THR A 644 38.55 15.03 -14.15
C THR A 644 37.21 14.64 -14.75
N LYS A 645 36.46 15.60 -15.29
CA LYS A 645 35.16 15.38 -15.96
C LYS A 645 35.35 15.12 -17.46
N ASN A 646 34.61 14.16 -18.03
CA ASN A 646 34.53 13.95 -19.47
C ASN A 646 33.29 14.61 -20.10
N ASP A 647 33.17 14.54 -21.43
CA ASP A 647 32.10 15.18 -22.22
C ASP A 647 30.69 14.67 -21.88
N PHE A 648 30.56 13.48 -21.27
CA PHE A 648 29.30 12.87 -20.83
C PHE A 648 28.97 13.15 -19.34
N GLY A 649 29.78 13.97 -18.67
CA GLY A 649 29.58 14.32 -17.25
C GLY A 649 30.00 13.23 -16.26
N VAL A 650 30.75 12.22 -16.70
CA VAL A 650 31.40 11.26 -15.81
C VAL A 650 32.70 11.85 -15.31
N TRP A 651 32.92 11.80 -14.00
CA TRP A 651 34.14 12.18 -13.33
C TRP A 651 35.02 10.95 -13.08
N GLU A 652 36.34 11.09 -13.21
CA GLU A 652 37.33 10.04 -12.95
C GLU A 652 38.47 10.56 -12.06
N VAL A 653 38.97 9.74 -11.14
CA VAL A 653 40.28 9.92 -10.49
C VAL A 653 40.98 8.59 -10.28
N THR A 654 42.30 8.56 -10.49
CA THR A 654 43.16 7.44 -10.09
C THR A 654 43.90 7.82 -8.82
N VAL A 655 43.71 7.05 -7.75
CA VAL A 655 44.49 7.14 -6.51
C VAL A 655 45.64 6.13 -6.60
N PRO A 656 46.92 6.58 -6.71
CA PRO A 656 48.04 5.66 -6.96
C PRO A 656 48.35 4.75 -5.76
N ALA A 657 48.83 3.53 -6.05
CA ALA A 657 49.21 2.54 -5.05
C ALA A 657 50.34 3.04 -4.12
N VAL A 658 50.22 2.75 -2.82
CA VAL A 658 51.29 3.01 -1.84
C VAL A 658 52.04 1.70 -1.58
N ASN A 659 53.32 1.66 -1.93
CA ASN A 659 54.17 0.46 -1.84
C ASN A 659 53.61 -0.78 -2.57
N GLY A 660 52.81 -0.59 -3.63
CA GLY A 660 52.15 -1.67 -4.38
C GLY A 660 50.86 -2.20 -3.73
N ALA A 661 50.36 -1.55 -2.68
CA ALA A 661 49.06 -1.83 -2.08
C ALA A 661 48.05 -0.69 -2.35
N PRO A 662 46.73 -0.96 -2.35
CA PRO A 662 45.70 0.07 -2.51
C PRO A 662 45.80 1.16 -1.44
N ALA A 663 45.79 2.43 -1.87
CA ALA A 663 46.05 3.58 -1.01
C ALA A 663 44.89 3.97 -0.08
N ILE A 664 43.65 3.56 -0.42
CA ILE A 664 42.50 3.62 0.47
C ILE A 664 42.48 2.30 1.27
N PRO A 665 42.62 2.32 2.61
CA PRO A 665 42.55 1.10 3.40
C PRO A 665 41.18 0.42 3.30
N HIS A 666 41.17 -0.91 3.28
CA HIS A 666 39.97 -1.70 3.47
C HIS A 666 39.24 -1.29 4.76
N ASP A 667 37.91 -1.20 4.69
CA ASP A 667 37.01 -0.86 5.80
C ASP A 667 37.15 0.59 6.32
N SER A 668 37.86 1.46 5.58
CA SER A 668 37.92 2.91 5.84
C SER A 668 36.79 3.69 5.15
N LYS A 669 36.41 4.82 5.74
CA LYS A 669 35.30 5.68 5.29
C LYS A 669 35.71 6.61 4.16
N ILE A 670 34.80 6.76 3.19
CA ILE A 670 34.94 7.63 2.01
C ILE A 670 33.63 8.34 1.66
N LYS A 671 33.71 9.47 0.95
CA LYS A 671 32.58 10.13 0.24
C LYS A 671 33.11 10.78 -1.05
N ILE A 672 32.21 11.05 -1.98
CA ILE A 672 32.48 12.04 -3.03
C ILE A 672 32.09 13.43 -2.49
N SER A 673 32.98 14.40 -2.65
CA SER A 673 32.69 15.83 -2.47
C SER A 673 32.48 16.47 -3.83
N MET A 674 31.44 17.27 -4.00
CA MET A 674 31.15 17.97 -5.25
C MET A 674 30.85 19.44 -4.99
N VAL A 675 31.14 20.28 -5.97
CA VAL A 675 30.69 21.68 -6.01
C VAL A 675 29.63 21.80 -7.10
N THR A 676 28.47 22.35 -6.75
CA THR A 676 27.34 22.57 -7.68
C THR A 676 27.48 23.92 -8.40
N PRO A 677 26.67 24.23 -9.44
CA PRO A 677 26.73 25.53 -10.14
C PRO A 677 26.38 26.74 -9.27
N SER A 678 25.75 26.56 -8.10
CA SER A 678 25.52 27.65 -7.13
C SER A 678 26.75 27.97 -6.27
N GLY A 679 27.81 27.16 -6.36
CA GLY A 679 28.99 27.24 -5.50
C GLY A 679 28.86 26.48 -4.18
N GLU A 680 27.72 25.81 -3.93
CA GLU A 680 27.54 24.95 -2.77
C GLU A 680 28.45 23.72 -2.85
N ARG A 681 29.11 23.36 -1.73
CA ARG A 681 29.85 22.11 -1.59
C ARG A 681 28.99 21.06 -0.90
N ILE A 682 28.62 20.03 -1.66
CA ILE A 682 27.85 18.87 -1.19
C ILE A 682 28.77 17.66 -0.99
N TYR A 683 28.31 16.70 -0.18
CA TYR A 683 28.93 15.39 -0.02
C TYR A 683 27.88 14.30 -0.23
N ARG A 684 28.27 13.19 -0.87
CA ARG A 684 27.40 12.01 -1.09
C ARG A 684 28.17 10.72 -0.82
N ILE A 685 27.41 9.68 -0.48
CA ILE A 685 27.87 8.29 -0.64
C ILE A 685 27.98 8.00 -2.15
N PRO A 686 29.08 7.41 -2.66
CA PRO A 686 29.19 7.04 -4.08
C PRO A 686 28.04 6.12 -4.53
N ALA A 687 27.44 6.39 -5.69
CA ALA A 687 26.21 5.69 -6.12
C ALA A 687 26.42 4.18 -6.34
N TRP A 688 27.66 3.81 -6.64
CA TRP A 688 28.12 2.44 -6.93
C TRP A 688 28.90 1.81 -5.75
N ILE A 689 28.64 2.24 -4.51
CA ILE A 689 29.34 1.71 -3.33
C ILE A 689 28.92 0.27 -3.01
N LYS A 690 29.89 -0.61 -2.71
CA LYS A 690 29.65 -2.01 -2.33
C LYS A 690 29.30 -2.22 -0.83
N ARG A 691 29.56 -1.22 0.02
CA ARG A 691 29.23 -1.23 1.46
C ARG A 691 29.08 0.17 2.02
N VAL A 692 28.09 0.33 2.89
CA VAL A 692 27.97 1.45 3.83
C VAL A 692 27.89 0.89 5.25
N VAL A 693 27.98 1.74 6.28
CA VAL A 693 27.69 1.38 7.68
C VAL A 693 27.00 2.55 8.40
N GLN A 694 26.28 2.26 9.49
CA GLN A 694 25.64 3.25 10.35
C GLN A 694 26.15 3.08 11.78
N ASP A 695 26.53 4.19 12.43
CA ASP A 695 26.83 4.24 13.86
C ASP A 695 25.91 5.25 14.53
N LEU A 696 24.81 4.74 15.10
CA LEU A 696 23.77 5.54 15.75
C LEU A 696 24.26 6.31 16.98
N SER A 697 25.47 6.04 17.50
CA SER A 697 26.09 6.86 18.54
C SER A 697 26.79 8.11 17.99
N VAL A 698 27.01 8.18 16.67
CA VAL A 698 27.70 9.27 15.96
C VAL A 698 26.76 10.01 15.01
N SER A 699 25.96 9.30 14.20
CA SER A 699 25.02 9.90 13.24
C SER A 699 23.84 8.96 12.93
N PRO A 700 22.63 9.49 12.68
CA PRO A 700 21.56 8.71 12.06
C PRO A 700 21.81 8.41 10.56
N THR A 701 22.73 9.12 9.91
CA THR A 701 23.09 8.87 8.50
C THR A 701 24.09 7.72 8.34
N TYR A 702 24.02 7.03 7.22
CA TYR A 702 25.07 6.08 6.83
C TYR A 702 26.36 6.77 6.34
N GLU A 703 27.47 6.05 6.44
CA GLU A 703 28.79 6.40 5.90
C GLU A 703 29.23 5.34 4.86
N ALA A 704 29.85 5.77 3.77
CA ALA A 704 30.34 4.86 2.73
C ALA A 704 31.69 4.25 3.12
N VAL A 705 31.88 2.96 2.84
CA VAL A 705 33.05 2.18 3.28
C VAL A 705 33.73 1.49 2.10
N PHE A 706 35.06 1.61 2.01
CA PHE A 706 35.82 0.96 0.95
C PHE A 706 35.96 -0.55 1.19
N TRP A 707 35.01 -1.31 0.63
CA TRP A 707 34.99 -2.78 0.75
C TRP A 707 35.90 -3.47 -0.27
N ASN A 708 37.20 -3.50 0.04
CA ASN A 708 38.19 -4.32 -0.67
C ASN A 708 38.91 -5.25 0.34
N PRO A 709 38.23 -6.31 0.85
CA PRO A 709 38.85 -7.25 1.80
C PRO A 709 40.09 -7.94 1.20
N PRO A 710 41.13 -8.21 2.00
CA PRO A 710 42.30 -9.00 1.58
C PRO A 710 41.93 -10.37 0.98
N THR A 711 42.76 -10.89 0.09
CA THR A 711 42.51 -12.13 -0.70
C THR A 711 42.33 -13.40 0.15
N GLU A 712 42.80 -13.38 1.40
CA GLU A 712 42.60 -14.42 2.43
C GLU A 712 41.31 -14.24 3.25
N LYS A 713 40.61 -13.11 3.13
CA LYS A 713 39.30 -12.82 3.73
C LYS A 713 38.14 -12.79 2.72
N GLN A 714 38.42 -12.61 1.43
CA GLN A 714 37.43 -12.69 0.36
C GLN A 714 36.75 -14.07 0.35
N TYR A 715 35.42 -14.09 0.32
CA TYR A 715 34.66 -15.32 0.14
C TYR A 715 34.89 -15.90 -1.26
N LYS A 716 34.92 -17.22 -1.35
CA LYS A 716 35.09 -17.95 -2.62
C LYS A 716 34.02 -19.03 -2.66
N PHE A 717 33.07 -18.88 -3.58
CA PHE A 717 31.99 -19.83 -3.80
C PHE A 717 32.57 -21.24 -4.03
N GLN A 718 32.08 -22.20 -3.24
CA GLN A 718 32.50 -23.60 -3.25
C GLN A 718 31.52 -24.49 -4.02
N TYR A 719 30.28 -24.03 -4.18
CA TYR A 719 29.20 -24.78 -4.81
C TYR A 719 28.78 -24.12 -6.12
N SER A 720 28.34 -24.95 -7.08
CA SER A 720 27.66 -24.45 -8.26
C SER A 720 26.21 -24.15 -7.93
N ARG A 721 25.68 -23.08 -8.52
CA ARG A 721 24.23 -22.77 -8.61
C ARG A 721 23.40 -24.04 -8.85
N PRO A 722 22.25 -24.21 -8.16
CA PRO A 722 21.38 -25.35 -8.38
C PRO A 722 20.82 -25.37 -9.81
N LYS A 723 20.28 -26.52 -10.23
CA LYS A 723 19.43 -26.56 -11.43
C LYS A 723 18.14 -25.79 -11.14
N ARG A 724 17.66 -25.06 -12.13
CA ARG A 724 16.32 -24.45 -12.11
C ARG A 724 15.26 -25.54 -11.86
N PRO A 725 14.43 -25.44 -10.80
CA PRO A 725 13.35 -26.38 -10.54
C PRO A 725 12.26 -26.35 -11.62
N GLU A 726 11.55 -27.47 -11.79
CA GLU A 726 10.39 -27.56 -12.69
C GLU A 726 9.20 -26.76 -12.16
N SER A 727 8.95 -26.86 -10.84
CA SER A 727 8.02 -26.04 -10.06
C SER A 727 8.74 -25.34 -8.92
N LEU A 728 8.33 -24.10 -8.62
CA LEU A 728 8.90 -23.31 -7.51
C LEU A 728 8.09 -23.51 -6.23
N ARG A 729 8.78 -23.85 -5.14
CA ARG A 729 8.26 -23.84 -3.77
C ARG A 729 9.13 -22.87 -2.99
N ILE A 730 8.64 -21.64 -2.85
CA ILE A 730 9.37 -20.46 -2.38
C ILE A 730 9.10 -20.22 -0.90
N TYR A 731 10.17 -20.10 -0.12
CA TYR A 731 10.12 -19.58 1.24
C TYR A 731 10.55 -18.12 1.23
N GLU A 732 9.61 -17.19 1.43
CA GLU A 732 9.89 -15.75 1.51
C GLU A 732 10.36 -15.40 2.93
N ALA A 733 11.51 -14.73 3.04
CA ALA A 733 12.14 -14.44 4.31
C ALA A 733 12.97 -13.16 4.31
N HIS A 734 13.09 -12.56 5.49
CA HIS A 734 13.83 -11.34 5.78
C HIS A 734 14.86 -11.62 6.88
N VAL A 735 16.14 -11.67 6.51
CA VAL A 735 17.28 -12.08 7.37
C VAL A 735 17.22 -11.47 8.78
N GLY A 736 16.94 -10.17 8.89
CA GLY A 736 16.97 -9.46 10.16
C GLY A 736 15.88 -9.82 11.18
N ILE A 737 14.82 -10.54 10.80
CA ILE A 737 13.75 -10.97 11.73
C ILE A 737 13.72 -12.48 11.98
N SER A 738 14.57 -13.26 11.30
CA SER A 738 14.57 -14.73 11.34
C SER A 738 15.23 -15.32 12.61
N SER A 739 14.89 -14.78 13.78
CA SER A 739 15.35 -15.20 15.11
C SER A 739 14.25 -14.95 16.14
N PRO A 740 14.15 -15.75 17.23
CA PRO A 740 13.23 -15.46 18.34
C PRO A 740 13.69 -14.32 19.25
N GLU A 741 14.93 -13.85 19.12
CA GLU A 741 15.48 -12.72 19.87
C GLU A 741 14.97 -11.37 19.35
N THR A 742 14.73 -10.41 20.25
CA THR A 742 14.28 -9.05 19.90
C THR A 742 15.45 -8.16 19.47
N LYS A 743 16.08 -8.51 18.35
CA LYS A 743 17.23 -7.81 17.74
C LYS A 743 17.18 -7.94 16.22
N VAL A 744 18.03 -7.20 15.50
CA VAL A 744 18.32 -7.56 14.10
C VAL A 744 19.19 -8.82 14.08
N ALA A 745 18.71 -9.87 13.41
CA ALA A 745 19.48 -11.10 13.17
C ALA A 745 20.43 -10.98 11.97
N THR A 746 21.47 -11.82 11.95
CA THR A 746 22.58 -11.73 10.98
C THR A 746 22.52 -12.77 9.87
N TYR A 747 23.25 -12.51 8.77
CA TYR A 747 23.44 -13.46 7.67
C TYR A 747 23.96 -14.82 8.16
N LYS A 748 24.85 -14.86 9.15
CA LYS A 748 25.37 -16.11 9.71
C LYS A 748 24.33 -16.87 10.53
N GLU A 749 23.51 -16.18 11.32
CA GLU A 749 22.39 -16.80 12.04
C GLU A 749 21.33 -17.37 11.09
N PHE A 750 21.02 -16.67 9.99
CA PHE A 750 20.16 -17.20 8.94
C PHE A 750 20.79 -18.44 8.27
N THR A 751 22.09 -18.36 7.95
CA THR A 751 22.85 -19.46 7.34
C THR A 751 22.88 -20.71 8.22
N SER A 752 23.05 -20.57 9.54
CA SER A 752 23.11 -21.70 10.48
C SER A 752 21.73 -22.25 10.86
N ASN A 753 20.71 -21.40 10.94
CA ASN A 753 19.42 -21.77 11.57
C ASN A 753 18.29 -21.91 10.54
N MET A 754 18.20 -21.00 9.56
CA MET A 754 17.08 -20.96 8.60
C MET A 754 17.29 -21.86 7.40
N LEU A 755 18.49 -21.91 6.81
CA LEU A 755 18.73 -22.79 5.65
C LEU A 755 18.42 -24.28 5.96
N PRO A 756 18.82 -24.84 7.12
CA PRO A 756 18.40 -26.19 7.52
C PRO A 756 16.89 -26.34 7.70
N ARG A 757 16.21 -25.35 8.30
CA ARG A 757 14.74 -25.34 8.49
C ARG A 757 14.01 -25.35 7.15
N ILE A 758 14.35 -24.43 6.25
CA ILE A 758 13.75 -24.28 4.92
C ILE A 758 13.92 -25.58 4.12
N LYS A 759 15.12 -26.19 4.14
CA LYS A 759 15.35 -27.47 3.46
C LYS A 759 14.62 -28.64 4.12
N TYR A 760 14.51 -28.67 5.45
CA TYR A 760 13.75 -29.70 6.18
C TYR A 760 12.26 -29.69 5.80
N LEU A 761 11.68 -28.49 5.66
CA LEU A 761 10.29 -28.27 5.23
C LEU A 761 10.04 -28.68 3.76
N GLY A 762 11.06 -28.75 2.90
CA GLY A 762 10.92 -29.25 1.53
C GLY A 762 10.73 -28.18 0.45
N TYR A 763 10.86 -26.90 0.82
CA TYR A 763 11.01 -25.80 -0.14
C TYR A 763 12.26 -25.99 -1.01
N ASN A 764 12.22 -25.45 -2.24
CA ASN A 764 13.32 -25.53 -3.21
C ASN A 764 13.87 -24.16 -3.63
N ALA A 765 13.22 -23.07 -3.22
CA ALA A 765 13.65 -21.70 -3.46
C ALA A 765 13.46 -20.83 -2.20
N ILE A 766 14.25 -19.77 -2.10
CA ILE A 766 14.14 -18.69 -1.10
C ILE A 766 13.91 -17.38 -1.86
N GLN A 767 12.94 -16.57 -1.42
CA GLN A 767 12.84 -15.17 -1.82
C GLN A 767 13.41 -14.33 -0.66
N LEU A 768 14.52 -13.63 -0.90
CA LEU A 768 15.30 -12.98 0.15
C LEU A 768 15.10 -11.46 0.12
N MET A 769 14.24 -11.00 1.04
CA MET A 769 13.80 -9.61 1.15
C MET A 769 14.87 -8.69 1.76
N ALA A 770 14.74 -7.38 1.49
CA ALA A 770 15.50 -6.29 2.15
C ALA A 770 17.04 -6.36 2.07
N ILE A 771 17.59 -7.07 1.09
CA ILE A 771 19.05 -7.22 0.95
C ILE A 771 19.72 -5.96 0.40
N MET A 772 19.07 -5.24 -0.51
CA MET A 772 19.55 -3.94 -0.98
C MET A 772 19.50 -2.93 0.18
N GLU A 773 20.58 -2.19 0.41
CA GLU A 773 20.68 -1.35 1.61
C GLU A 773 19.69 -0.19 1.59
N HIS A 774 18.91 -0.11 2.67
CA HIS A 774 17.77 0.77 2.89
C HIS A 774 17.94 1.48 4.25
N ALA A 775 17.90 2.81 4.31
CA ALA A 775 18.22 3.51 5.55
C ALA A 775 17.14 3.35 6.62
N TYR A 776 15.87 3.32 6.22
CA TYR A 776 14.73 3.14 7.13
C TYR A 776 14.37 1.66 7.27
N TYR A 777 14.73 1.03 8.40
CA TYR A 777 14.52 -0.42 8.61
C TYR A 777 13.04 -0.84 8.54
N ALA A 778 12.14 0.00 9.07
CA ALA A 778 10.69 -0.22 8.99
C ALA A 778 10.07 0.07 7.60
N SER A 779 10.88 0.28 6.56
CA SER A 779 10.45 0.17 5.16
C SER A 779 10.40 -1.28 4.66
N PHE A 780 10.83 -2.25 5.47
CA PHE A 780 10.88 -3.67 5.12
C PHE A 780 11.78 -4.00 3.91
N GLY A 781 12.65 -3.06 3.52
CA GLY A 781 13.53 -3.16 2.35
C GLY A 781 13.20 -2.19 1.22
N TYR A 782 11.95 -1.74 1.12
CA TYR A 782 11.46 -0.99 -0.05
C TYR A 782 12.09 0.41 -0.20
N GLN A 783 12.50 1.08 0.89
CA GLN A 783 13.19 2.37 0.81
C GLN A 783 14.68 2.21 0.53
N VAL A 784 15.03 1.71 -0.66
CA VAL A 784 16.43 1.50 -1.05
C VAL A 784 17.19 2.83 -1.16
N ASN A 785 18.36 2.85 -0.54
CA ASN A 785 19.29 3.98 -0.52
C ASN A 785 20.52 3.73 -1.41
N ASN A 786 21.16 2.56 -1.26
CA ASN A 786 22.47 2.26 -1.83
C ASN A 786 22.41 0.93 -2.60
N PHE A 787 22.06 1.01 -3.88
CA PHE A 787 21.65 -0.12 -4.72
C PHE A 787 22.71 -1.24 -4.86
N PHE A 788 24.00 -0.90 -4.77
CA PHE A 788 25.11 -1.86 -4.89
C PHE A 788 25.64 -2.36 -3.53
N ALA A 789 25.04 -1.96 -2.40
CA ALA A 789 25.42 -2.40 -1.07
C ALA A 789 24.46 -3.47 -0.53
N ALA A 790 25.00 -4.60 -0.09
CA ALA A 790 24.28 -5.56 0.76
C ALA A 790 24.10 -4.96 2.16
N SER A 791 22.88 -5.06 2.72
CA SER A 791 22.52 -4.36 3.94
C SER A 791 23.45 -4.71 5.11
N SER A 792 24.16 -3.69 5.58
CA SER A 792 25.21 -3.81 6.59
C SER A 792 24.68 -4.18 7.97
N ARG A 793 23.36 -4.08 8.19
CA ARG A 793 22.69 -4.50 9.42
C ARG A 793 22.87 -5.98 9.72
N TYR A 794 22.90 -6.82 8.68
CA TYR A 794 22.94 -8.27 8.85
C TYR A 794 24.37 -8.85 8.81
N GLY A 795 25.38 -8.05 8.46
CA GLY A 795 26.79 -8.47 8.44
C GLY A 795 27.64 -7.77 7.38
N THR A 796 28.56 -8.51 6.78
CA THR A 796 29.42 -8.09 5.65
C THR A 796 28.95 -8.70 4.32
N PRO A 797 29.35 -8.13 3.17
CA PRO A 797 29.14 -8.74 1.86
C PRO A 797 29.61 -10.20 1.77
N GLU A 798 30.70 -10.56 2.48
CA GLU A 798 31.24 -11.93 2.47
C GLU A 798 30.35 -12.91 3.24
N ASP A 799 29.58 -12.43 4.22
CA ASP A 799 28.61 -13.26 4.97
C ASP A 799 27.34 -13.54 4.15
N LEU A 800 26.95 -12.61 3.26
CA LEU A 800 25.87 -12.86 2.30
C LEU A 800 26.31 -13.84 1.20
N LYS A 801 27.55 -13.75 0.72
CA LYS A 801 28.13 -14.76 -0.19
C LYS A 801 28.13 -16.15 0.47
N GLU A 802 28.51 -16.24 1.74
CA GLU A 802 28.43 -17.48 2.52
C GLU A 802 27.00 -18.03 2.62
N LEU A 803 25.99 -17.17 2.83
CA LEU A 803 24.58 -17.55 2.87
C LEU A 803 24.12 -18.17 1.55
N VAL A 804 24.38 -17.51 0.41
CA VAL A 804 23.94 -17.98 -0.91
C VAL A 804 24.69 -19.26 -1.32
N ASP A 805 26.02 -19.32 -1.16
CA ASP A 805 26.81 -20.53 -1.45
C ASP A 805 26.37 -21.71 -0.56
N LYS A 806 26.00 -21.44 0.70
CA LYS A 806 25.47 -22.47 1.59
C LYS A 806 24.07 -22.93 1.18
N ALA A 807 23.20 -22.04 0.72
CA ALA A 807 21.89 -22.42 0.15
C ALA A 807 22.06 -23.29 -1.11
N HIS A 808 22.99 -22.94 -1.99
CA HIS A 808 23.38 -23.75 -3.17
C HIS A 808 23.88 -25.13 -2.76
N SER A 809 24.70 -25.24 -1.71
CA SER A 809 25.16 -26.52 -1.15
C SER A 809 24.02 -27.45 -0.68
N MET A 810 22.83 -26.90 -0.44
CA MET A 810 21.63 -27.61 -0.03
C MET A 810 20.63 -27.80 -1.20
N GLY A 811 21.00 -27.38 -2.42
CA GLY A 811 20.13 -27.38 -3.58
C GLY A 811 18.89 -26.50 -3.40
N LEU A 812 19.08 -25.31 -2.82
CA LEU A 812 18.07 -24.25 -2.73
C LEU A 812 18.46 -23.13 -3.71
N VAL A 813 17.50 -22.73 -4.56
CA VAL A 813 17.56 -21.50 -5.36
C VAL A 813 17.47 -20.30 -4.42
N VAL A 814 18.22 -19.23 -4.64
CA VAL A 814 18.05 -17.97 -3.90
C VAL A 814 17.72 -16.83 -4.87
N LEU A 815 16.53 -16.26 -4.72
CA LEU A 815 16.06 -15.07 -5.43
C LEU A 815 16.22 -13.83 -4.55
N LEU A 816 16.51 -12.70 -5.17
CA LEU A 816 16.64 -11.39 -4.51
C LEU A 816 15.41 -10.50 -4.80
N ASP A 817 14.95 -9.75 -3.80
CA ASP A 817 14.04 -8.60 -4.00
C ASP A 817 14.78 -7.43 -4.64
N VAL A 818 14.32 -7.00 -5.82
CA VAL A 818 14.88 -5.90 -6.61
C VAL A 818 13.87 -4.77 -6.70
N VAL A 819 14.07 -3.78 -5.83
CA VAL A 819 13.26 -2.56 -5.79
C VAL A 819 13.81 -1.55 -6.79
N HIS A 820 13.55 -1.78 -8.08
CA HIS A 820 13.89 -0.85 -9.16
C HIS A 820 12.72 0.04 -9.59
N SER A 821 11.56 -0.08 -8.94
CA SER A 821 10.39 0.78 -9.18
C SER A 821 10.58 2.22 -8.69
N HIS A 822 11.34 2.41 -7.62
CA HIS A 822 11.58 3.70 -6.97
C HIS A 822 12.90 3.71 -6.18
N ALA A 823 13.28 4.87 -5.65
CA ALA A 823 14.37 5.01 -4.69
C ALA A 823 13.96 5.91 -3.51
N SER A 824 14.61 5.75 -2.36
CA SER A 824 14.38 6.60 -1.20
C SER A 824 14.68 8.07 -1.50
N LYS A 825 13.89 8.99 -0.93
CA LYS A 825 14.14 10.43 -1.01
C LYS A 825 15.35 10.92 -0.19
N ASN A 826 16.06 10.04 0.52
CA ASN A 826 17.26 10.39 1.29
C ASN A 826 18.37 11.03 0.43
N VAL A 827 18.86 12.20 0.88
CA VAL A 827 19.86 13.03 0.15
C VAL A 827 21.29 12.89 0.69
N LEU A 828 21.45 12.59 1.98
CA LEU A 828 22.79 12.52 2.60
C LEU A 828 23.44 11.15 2.41
N ASP A 829 22.61 10.10 2.40
CA ASP A 829 23.02 8.70 2.38
C ASP A 829 22.18 7.83 1.42
N GLY A 830 21.58 8.46 0.41
CA GLY A 830 20.84 7.82 -0.68
C GLY A 830 21.07 8.52 -2.01
N LEU A 831 20.41 8.04 -3.06
CA LEU A 831 20.62 8.46 -4.44
C LEU A 831 19.95 9.81 -4.79
N ASN A 832 19.11 10.37 -3.92
CA ASN A 832 18.36 11.61 -4.19
C ASN A 832 19.27 12.86 -4.15
N MET A 833 18.99 13.84 -5.01
CA MET A 833 19.74 15.10 -5.13
C MET A 833 21.27 14.91 -5.26
N PHE A 834 21.71 13.82 -5.92
CA PHE A 834 23.09 13.35 -5.92
C PHE A 834 24.10 14.43 -6.36
N ASP A 835 23.97 14.94 -7.59
CA ASP A 835 24.79 16.04 -8.12
C ASP A 835 24.19 17.44 -7.86
N GLY A 836 23.22 17.52 -6.94
CA GLY A 836 22.44 18.73 -6.64
C GLY A 836 21.19 18.92 -7.52
N THR A 837 20.90 18.03 -8.48
CA THR A 837 19.65 18.06 -9.26
C THR A 837 18.61 17.06 -8.77
N ASP A 838 17.33 17.35 -8.99
CA ASP A 838 16.24 16.39 -8.75
C ASP A 838 16.11 15.33 -9.85
N HIS A 839 16.79 15.50 -10.98
CA HIS A 839 16.53 14.79 -12.24
C HIS A 839 17.75 14.04 -12.83
N LEU A 840 18.73 13.67 -11.98
CA LEU A 840 19.90 12.88 -12.43
C LEU A 840 19.51 11.43 -12.76
N TYR A 841 19.26 10.62 -11.72
CA TYR A 841 18.81 9.24 -11.87
C TYR A 841 17.28 9.14 -12.07
N PHE A 842 16.57 10.25 -11.90
CA PHE A 842 15.13 10.33 -11.75
C PHE A 842 14.53 11.29 -12.78
N HIS A 843 13.22 11.24 -13.00
CA HIS A 843 12.56 12.36 -13.68
C HIS A 843 12.55 13.61 -12.78
N GLY A 844 12.39 14.79 -13.39
CA GLY A 844 12.25 16.05 -12.65
C GLY A 844 10.81 16.37 -12.26
N GLY A 845 10.63 17.20 -11.23
CA GLY A 845 9.32 17.69 -10.81
C GLY A 845 8.34 16.58 -10.42
N GLY A 846 7.11 16.65 -10.91
CA GLY A 846 6.02 15.71 -10.60
C GLY A 846 6.28 14.27 -11.04
N LYS A 847 6.62 14.02 -12.33
CA LYS A 847 6.94 12.65 -12.83
C LYS A 847 8.11 12.01 -12.07
N GLY A 848 8.92 12.83 -11.38
CA GLY A 848 10.03 12.39 -10.54
C GLY A 848 9.66 11.87 -9.15
N ARG A 849 8.38 11.84 -8.76
CA ARG A 849 7.94 11.58 -7.37
C ARG A 849 6.79 10.57 -7.33
N HIS A 850 6.88 9.58 -6.44
CA HIS A 850 5.78 8.68 -6.12
C HIS A 850 5.11 9.14 -4.83
N GLU A 851 4.00 9.86 -4.92
CA GLU A 851 3.41 10.59 -3.77
C GLU A 851 3.02 9.65 -2.62
N LEU A 852 2.33 8.54 -2.93
CA LEU A 852 1.90 7.54 -1.93
C LEU A 852 3.07 6.83 -1.21
N TRP A 853 4.26 6.81 -1.79
CA TRP A 853 5.46 6.20 -1.19
C TRP A 853 6.52 7.23 -0.77
N ASP A 854 6.23 8.53 -0.87
CA ASP A 854 7.14 9.63 -0.48
C ASP A 854 8.55 9.49 -1.10
N SER A 855 8.61 9.05 -2.36
CA SER A 855 9.79 8.46 -3.01
C SER A 855 10.16 9.07 -4.36
N ARG A 856 11.35 8.75 -4.89
CA ARG A 856 11.81 9.17 -6.23
C ARG A 856 11.56 8.10 -7.30
N LEU A 857 11.17 8.52 -8.50
CA LEU A 857 10.91 7.66 -9.65
C LEU A 857 12.01 7.78 -10.72
N PHE A 858 12.56 6.64 -11.14
CA PHE A 858 13.67 6.55 -12.10
C PHE A 858 13.32 7.11 -13.48
N ASN A 859 14.33 7.67 -14.16
CA ASN A 859 14.25 8.05 -15.57
C ASN A 859 14.70 6.89 -16.45
N TYR A 860 13.82 5.91 -16.67
CA TYR A 860 14.13 4.69 -17.42
C TYR A 860 14.57 4.95 -18.87
N GLY A 861 14.17 6.09 -19.47
CA GLY A 861 14.60 6.52 -20.80
C GLY A 861 16.03 7.09 -20.86
N HIS A 862 16.77 7.18 -19.75
CA HIS A 862 18.11 7.74 -19.71
C HIS A 862 19.22 6.67 -19.74
N HIS A 863 20.19 6.82 -20.66
CA HIS A 863 21.24 5.84 -20.93
C HIS A 863 22.05 5.42 -19.69
N GLU A 864 22.51 6.37 -18.87
CA GLU A 864 23.26 6.03 -17.64
C GLU A 864 22.36 5.45 -16.52
N VAL A 865 21.04 5.66 -16.56
CA VAL A 865 20.09 5.03 -15.63
C VAL A 865 19.83 3.58 -16.04
N LEU A 866 19.66 3.31 -17.35
CA LEU A 866 19.67 1.95 -17.88
C LEU A 866 20.99 1.23 -17.54
N ARG A 867 22.14 1.90 -17.68
CA ARG A 867 23.43 1.34 -17.29
C ARG A 867 23.45 1.00 -15.80
N PHE A 868 23.03 1.91 -14.93
CA PHE A 868 22.98 1.70 -13.47
C PHE A 868 22.10 0.50 -13.10
N LEU A 869 20.85 0.46 -13.54
CA LEU A 869 19.87 -0.56 -13.17
C LEU A 869 20.18 -1.94 -13.79
N LEU A 870 20.61 -2.00 -15.05
CA LEU A 870 21.02 -3.27 -15.68
C LEU A 870 22.34 -3.79 -15.10
N SER A 871 23.28 -2.90 -14.76
CA SER A 871 24.51 -3.30 -14.07
C SER A 871 24.27 -3.75 -12.63
N ASN A 872 23.22 -3.26 -11.97
CA ASN A 872 22.86 -3.71 -10.63
C ASN A 872 22.38 -5.17 -10.64
N LEU A 873 21.49 -5.52 -11.58
CA LEU A 873 21.08 -6.92 -11.80
C LEU A 873 22.28 -7.84 -12.07
N ARG A 874 23.18 -7.45 -12.99
CA ARG A 874 24.42 -8.21 -13.29
C ARG A 874 25.32 -8.36 -12.05
N PHE A 875 25.49 -7.30 -11.28
CA PHE A 875 26.27 -7.30 -10.05
C PHE A 875 25.73 -8.30 -9.01
N TRP A 876 24.42 -8.35 -8.77
CA TRP A 876 23.83 -9.33 -7.85
C TRP A 876 23.96 -10.78 -8.36
N MET A 877 23.90 -11.01 -9.68
CA MET A 877 24.17 -12.33 -10.28
C MET A 877 25.64 -12.77 -10.13
N GLU A 878 26.61 -11.86 -10.18
CA GLU A 878 28.05 -12.21 -10.17
C GLU A 878 28.74 -12.12 -8.80
N GLU A 879 28.56 -11.03 -8.05
CA GLU A 879 29.23 -10.80 -6.76
C GLU A 879 28.66 -11.70 -5.66
N TYR A 880 27.34 -11.97 -5.70
CA TYR A 880 26.60 -12.68 -4.64
C TYR A 880 25.95 -13.99 -5.08
N GLY A 881 25.93 -14.29 -6.39
CA GLY A 881 25.47 -15.60 -6.88
C GLY A 881 23.96 -15.83 -6.86
N PHE A 882 23.11 -14.81 -6.66
CA PHE A 882 21.64 -14.94 -6.71
C PHE A 882 21.17 -15.59 -8.02
N ASP A 883 20.18 -16.47 -7.97
CA ASP A 883 19.65 -17.27 -9.09
C ASP A 883 18.53 -16.60 -9.88
N GLY A 884 18.16 -15.39 -9.48
CA GLY A 884 17.08 -14.63 -10.09
C GLY A 884 16.52 -13.60 -9.12
N PHE A 885 15.37 -13.03 -9.49
CA PHE A 885 14.85 -11.83 -8.84
C PHE A 885 13.32 -11.84 -8.74
N ARG A 886 12.79 -11.23 -7.68
CA ARG A 886 11.48 -10.56 -7.74
C ARG A 886 11.74 -9.10 -8.06
N PHE A 887 10.98 -8.55 -9.01
CA PHE A 887 10.93 -7.12 -9.26
C PHE A 887 9.72 -6.57 -8.53
N ASP A 888 9.96 -5.65 -7.59
CA ASP A 888 8.95 -5.18 -6.64
C ASP A 888 8.29 -3.87 -7.11
N GLY A 889 6.97 -3.78 -6.94
CA GLY A 889 6.17 -2.67 -7.41
C GLY A 889 6.10 -2.54 -8.94
N VAL A 890 6.08 -3.64 -9.70
CA VAL A 890 6.05 -3.61 -11.18
C VAL A 890 4.83 -2.84 -11.71
N THR A 891 3.67 -2.92 -11.06
CA THR A 891 2.50 -2.07 -11.42
C THR A 891 2.81 -0.56 -11.33
N SER A 892 3.70 -0.12 -10.42
CA SER A 892 4.16 1.27 -10.37
C SER A 892 5.04 1.65 -11.56
N MET A 893 5.75 0.68 -12.15
CA MET A 893 6.64 0.87 -13.31
C MET A 893 5.89 0.79 -14.64
N LEU A 894 4.83 -0.01 -14.72
CA LEU A 894 4.04 -0.21 -15.94
C LEU A 894 3.15 0.99 -16.29
N TYR A 895 2.74 1.80 -15.30
CA TYR A 895 1.74 2.86 -15.50
C TYR A 895 2.15 4.19 -14.90
N THR A 896 1.85 5.27 -15.63
CA THR A 896 2.03 6.68 -15.21
C THR A 896 1.13 7.13 -14.05
N HIS A 897 0.08 6.36 -13.74
CA HIS A 897 -0.75 6.51 -12.52
C HIS A 897 -0.38 5.48 -11.44
N HIS A 898 0.65 4.65 -11.68
CA HIS A 898 1.21 3.68 -10.75
C HIS A 898 0.25 2.63 -10.16
N GLY A 899 -0.95 2.48 -10.75
CA GLY A 899 -2.06 1.70 -10.18
C GLY A 899 -2.82 2.41 -9.04
N ILE A 900 -2.37 3.58 -8.58
CA ILE A 900 -3.01 4.36 -7.51
C ILE A 900 -4.42 4.76 -7.97
N GLY A 901 -5.43 4.54 -7.09
CA GLY A 901 -6.83 4.87 -7.36
C GLY A 901 -7.45 4.16 -8.57
N THR A 902 -6.76 3.20 -9.19
CA THR A 902 -7.13 2.65 -10.50
C THR A 902 -7.56 1.19 -10.37
N GLY A 903 -8.81 0.91 -10.70
CA GLY A 903 -9.31 -0.47 -10.84
C GLY A 903 -8.96 -1.04 -12.20
N PHE A 904 -8.50 -2.30 -12.22
CA PHE A 904 -8.28 -3.07 -13.44
C PHE A 904 -9.42 -4.08 -13.61
N SER A 905 -10.27 -3.91 -14.62
CA SER A 905 -11.40 -4.82 -14.89
C SER A 905 -11.01 -6.06 -15.69
N GLY A 906 -9.81 -6.06 -16.28
CA GLY A 906 -9.38 -7.04 -17.28
C GLY A 906 -9.74 -6.62 -18.71
N GLY A 907 -10.24 -5.41 -18.91
CA GLY A 907 -10.52 -4.85 -20.24
C GLY A 907 -9.24 -4.36 -20.90
N TYR A 908 -8.79 -4.97 -22.00
CA TYR A 908 -7.41 -4.81 -22.51
C TYR A 908 -6.97 -3.36 -22.82
N HIS A 909 -7.91 -2.44 -23.06
CA HIS A 909 -7.63 -1.00 -23.16
C HIS A 909 -6.94 -0.38 -21.92
N GLU A 910 -7.07 -0.98 -20.74
CA GLU A 910 -6.40 -0.59 -19.48
C GLU A 910 -4.89 -0.83 -19.52
N TYR A 911 -4.44 -1.76 -20.38
CA TYR A 911 -3.07 -2.30 -20.39
C TYR A 911 -2.25 -1.92 -21.64
N PHE A 912 -2.91 -1.35 -22.65
CA PHE A 912 -2.34 -0.92 -23.92
C PHE A 912 -2.84 0.49 -24.32
N GLY A 913 -3.28 1.28 -23.33
CA GLY A 913 -3.70 2.68 -23.49
C GLY A 913 -2.56 3.67 -23.22
N SER A 914 -2.85 4.98 -23.33
CA SER A 914 -1.88 6.06 -23.13
C SER A 914 -1.42 6.28 -21.68
N SER A 915 -1.91 5.46 -20.74
CA SER A 915 -1.49 5.43 -19.33
C SER A 915 -0.21 4.64 -19.09
N VAL A 916 0.17 3.75 -20.01
CA VAL A 916 1.37 2.91 -19.89
C VAL A 916 2.64 3.76 -19.94
N ASP A 917 3.58 3.53 -19.03
CA ASP A 917 4.92 4.08 -19.15
C ASP A 917 5.79 3.15 -20.01
N GLU A 918 5.86 3.45 -21.31
CA GLU A 918 6.66 2.67 -22.26
C GLU A 918 8.16 2.69 -21.95
N GLU A 919 8.69 3.68 -21.19
CA GLU A 919 10.08 3.69 -20.73
C GLU A 919 10.29 2.66 -19.62
N GLY A 920 9.35 2.56 -18.67
CA GLY A 920 9.32 1.53 -17.63
C GLY A 920 9.16 0.11 -18.21
N VAL A 921 8.23 -0.08 -19.15
CA VAL A 921 8.05 -1.37 -19.86
C VAL A 921 9.31 -1.74 -20.64
N MET A 922 9.95 -0.78 -21.31
CA MET A 922 11.19 -1.01 -22.06
C MET A 922 12.35 -1.44 -21.14
N TYR A 923 12.52 -0.79 -19.98
CA TYR A 923 13.53 -1.22 -19.01
C TYR A 923 13.29 -2.67 -18.55
N LEU A 924 12.05 -3.04 -18.23
CA LEU A 924 11.71 -4.41 -17.79
C LEU A 924 11.94 -5.46 -18.89
N ALA A 925 11.65 -5.13 -20.16
CA ALA A 925 11.95 -6.01 -21.29
C ALA A 925 13.46 -6.19 -21.50
N LEU A 926 14.24 -5.10 -21.48
CA LEU A 926 15.71 -5.17 -21.57
C LEU A 926 16.32 -5.95 -20.39
N ALA A 927 15.77 -5.81 -19.18
CA ALA A 927 16.22 -6.53 -18.00
C ALA A 927 16.03 -8.04 -18.13
N ASN A 928 14.83 -8.49 -18.55
CA ASN A 928 14.56 -9.92 -18.77
C ASN A 928 15.41 -10.48 -19.93
N GLU A 929 15.41 -9.83 -21.10
CA GLU A 929 16.24 -10.27 -22.25
C GLU A 929 17.73 -10.35 -21.88
N MET A 930 18.28 -9.37 -21.17
CA MET A 930 19.65 -9.44 -20.67
C MET A 930 19.85 -10.63 -19.74
N LEU A 931 18.96 -10.84 -18.77
CA LEU A 931 19.11 -11.88 -17.76
C LEU A 931 18.98 -13.29 -18.34
N HIS A 932 17.99 -13.57 -19.18
CA HIS A 932 17.80 -14.91 -19.74
C HIS A 932 18.83 -15.27 -20.82
N ASN A 933 19.30 -14.30 -21.63
CA ASN A 933 20.37 -14.55 -22.59
C ASN A 933 21.73 -14.82 -21.90
N LEU A 934 22.01 -14.17 -20.77
CA LEU A 934 23.29 -14.31 -20.05
C LEU A 934 23.25 -15.42 -18.99
N TYR A 935 22.07 -15.72 -18.45
CA TYR A 935 21.83 -16.76 -17.44
C TYR A 935 20.55 -17.54 -17.78
N PRO A 936 20.60 -18.55 -18.68
CA PRO A 936 19.39 -19.27 -19.13
C PRO A 936 18.60 -20.03 -18.05
N ASN A 937 19.18 -20.22 -16.86
CA ASN A 937 18.52 -20.81 -15.69
C ASN A 937 17.95 -19.77 -14.72
N CYS A 938 18.07 -18.46 -15.02
CA CYS A 938 17.51 -17.38 -14.22
C CYS A 938 15.99 -17.55 -14.04
N ILE A 939 15.47 -16.98 -12.96
CA ILE A 939 14.04 -16.90 -12.64
C ILE A 939 13.70 -15.44 -12.37
N THR A 940 12.78 -14.85 -13.13
CA THR A 940 12.26 -13.50 -12.86
C THR A 940 10.79 -13.51 -12.49
N VAL A 941 10.46 -12.89 -11.36
CA VAL A 941 9.10 -12.78 -10.82
C VAL A 941 8.65 -11.33 -10.85
N ALA A 942 7.47 -11.05 -11.40
CA ALA A 942 6.84 -9.73 -11.34
C ALA A 942 5.87 -9.64 -10.16
N GLU A 943 6.07 -8.64 -9.30
CA GLU A 943 5.05 -8.13 -8.40
C GLU A 943 4.15 -7.14 -9.16
N ASP A 944 3.23 -7.70 -9.94
CA ASP A 944 2.19 -6.94 -10.64
C ASP A 944 0.80 -7.34 -10.15
N VAL A 945 0.03 -6.36 -9.66
CA VAL A 945 -1.37 -6.53 -9.26
C VAL A 945 -2.34 -6.38 -10.44
N SER A 946 -1.99 -5.59 -11.48
CA SER A 946 -2.93 -5.28 -12.58
C SER A 946 -3.30 -6.53 -13.41
N GLY A 947 -2.35 -7.43 -13.59
CA GLY A 947 -2.49 -8.61 -14.44
C GLY A 947 -2.25 -8.33 -15.91
N MET A 948 -1.23 -7.53 -16.21
CA MET A 948 -0.90 -7.14 -17.58
C MET A 948 -0.75 -8.34 -18.54
N PRO A 949 -1.53 -8.41 -19.64
CA PRO A 949 -1.39 -9.45 -20.64
C PRO A 949 0.03 -9.50 -21.24
N ALA A 950 0.57 -10.72 -21.39
CA ALA A 950 1.91 -10.98 -21.92
C ALA A 950 3.09 -10.45 -21.06
N LEU A 951 2.85 -10.04 -19.81
CA LEU A 951 3.93 -9.73 -18.86
C LEU A 951 4.87 -10.93 -18.68
N CYS A 952 4.32 -12.15 -18.64
CA CYS A 952 5.07 -13.40 -18.43
C CYS A 952 5.27 -14.21 -19.73
N LEU A 953 5.43 -13.52 -20.87
CA LEU A 953 5.75 -14.12 -22.17
C LEU A 953 7.04 -13.50 -22.75
N PRO A 954 7.83 -14.24 -23.57
CA PRO A 954 9.06 -13.72 -24.17
C PRO A 954 8.86 -12.46 -25.03
N HIS A 955 9.85 -11.56 -25.01
CA HIS A 955 9.88 -10.36 -25.86
C HIS A 955 9.83 -10.70 -27.36
N SER A 956 10.42 -11.82 -27.78
CA SER A 956 10.33 -12.34 -29.15
C SER A 956 8.91 -12.65 -29.65
N LEU A 957 7.91 -12.76 -28.76
CA LEU A 957 6.48 -12.83 -29.11
C LEU A 957 5.77 -11.48 -29.00
N GLY A 958 6.36 -10.50 -28.29
CA GLY A 958 5.73 -9.23 -27.89
C GLY A 958 5.40 -9.10 -26.40
N GLY A 959 5.91 -9.99 -25.55
CA GLY A 959 5.76 -9.90 -24.09
C GLY A 959 6.89 -9.12 -23.39
N VAL A 960 6.86 -9.09 -22.05
CA VAL A 960 7.87 -8.36 -21.23
C VAL A 960 9.00 -9.27 -20.71
N GLY A 961 8.84 -10.59 -20.85
CA GLY A 961 9.90 -11.58 -20.60
C GLY A 961 9.96 -12.18 -19.19
N PHE A 962 9.04 -11.86 -18.27
CA PHE A 962 9.05 -12.46 -16.94
C PHE A 962 8.77 -13.97 -16.96
N ASP A 963 9.34 -14.71 -16.01
CA ASP A 963 9.02 -16.13 -15.83
C ASP A 963 7.71 -16.37 -15.11
N TYR A 964 7.37 -15.56 -14.11
CA TYR A 964 6.17 -15.68 -13.29
C TYR A 964 5.65 -14.30 -12.88
N ARG A 965 4.37 -14.21 -12.51
CA ARG A 965 3.84 -13.11 -11.66
C ARG A 965 3.24 -13.64 -10.37
N LEU A 966 3.14 -12.77 -9.36
CA LEU A 966 2.42 -13.07 -8.13
C LEU A 966 0.88 -13.11 -8.35
N ALA A 967 0.21 -14.10 -7.75
CA ALA A 967 -1.25 -14.25 -7.81
C ALA A 967 -1.96 -13.41 -6.72
N MET A 968 -1.74 -12.10 -6.74
CA MET A 968 -2.00 -11.19 -5.61
C MET A 968 -3.46 -11.15 -5.11
N ALA A 969 -4.44 -11.49 -5.96
CA ALA A 969 -5.86 -11.54 -5.58
C ALA A 969 -6.27 -12.76 -4.72
N VAL A 970 -5.36 -13.72 -4.50
CA VAL A 970 -5.65 -14.95 -3.73
C VAL A 970 -5.73 -14.69 -2.21
N PRO A 971 -4.77 -13.98 -1.56
CA PRO A 971 -4.92 -13.56 -0.17
C PRO A 971 -6.14 -12.67 0.08
N ASP A 972 -6.41 -11.68 -0.76
CA ASP A 972 -7.57 -10.77 -0.63
C ASP A 972 -8.89 -11.52 -0.48
N MET A 973 -9.06 -12.59 -1.28
CA MET A 973 -10.20 -13.48 -1.18
C MET A 973 -10.28 -14.16 0.19
N TYR A 974 -9.18 -14.68 0.74
CA TYR A 974 -9.19 -15.33 2.05
C TYR A 974 -9.42 -14.35 3.20
N ILE A 975 -8.81 -13.16 3.17
CA ILE A 975 -9.09 -12.08 4.15
C ILE A 975 -10.58 -11.77 4.11
N LYS A 976 -11.14 -11.52 2.93
CA LYS A 976 -12.57 -11.21 2.75
C LYS A 976 -13.49 -12.32 3.26
N LEU A 977 -13.18 -13.59 2.93
CA LEU A 977 -13.93 -14.75 3.41
C LEU A 977 -13.87 -14.90 4.93
N LEU A 978 -12.75 -14.55 5.59
CA LEU A 978 -12.60 -14.65 7.04
C LEU A 978 -13.15 -13.43 7.80
N LYS A 979 -13.17 -12.26 7.17
CA LYS A 979 -13.60 -10.97 7.73
C LYS A 979 -15.10 -10.69 7.58
N GLU A 980 -15.72 -11.16 6.49
CA GLU A 980 -17.10 -10.77 6.10
C GLU A 980 -18.08 -11.94 5.94
N LYS A 981 -17.63 -13.20 6.04
CA LYS A 981 -18.45 -14.39 5.81
C LYS A 981 -18.28 -15.43 6.90
N LYS A 982 -19.39 -16.07 7.27
CA LYS A 982 -19.35 -17.33 8.04
C LYS A 982 -18.97 -18.49 7.11
N ASP A 983 -18.41 -19.56 7.68
CA ASP A 983 -18.06 -20.79 6.96
C ASP A 983 -19.21 -21.35 6.09
N ASP A 984 -20.48 -21.18 6.49
CA ASP A 984 -21.67 -21.61 5.73
C ASP A 984 -22.10 -20.64 4.62
N GLU A 985 -21.53 -19.43 4.58
CA GLU A 985 -21.71 -18.38 3.57
C GLU A 985 -20.56 -18.35 2.53
N TRP A 986 -19.56 -19.24 2.64
CA TRP A 986 -18.43 -19.33 1.71
C TRP A 986 -18.83 -19.92 0.35
N ASP A 987 -18.73 -19.11 -0.71
CA ASP A 987 -18.96 -19.52 -2.10
C ASP A 987 -17.76 -20.33 -2.63
N ILE A 988 -17.96 -21.64 -2.78
CA ILE A 988 -16.97 -22.60 -3.26
C ILE A 988 -16.71 -22.39 -4.76
N GLY A 989 -17.73 -21.95 -5.50
CA GLY A 989 -17.61 -21.57 -6.90
C GLY A 989 -16.72 -20.36 -7.13
N ASN A 990 -16.80 -19.36 -6.25
CA ASN A 990 -15.93 -18.18 -6.24
C ASN A 990 -14.52 -18.53 -5.75
N LEU A 991 -14.38 -19.34 -4.70
CA LEU A 991 -13.07 -19.84 -4.23
C LEU A 991 -12.36 -20.62 -5.34
N SER A 992 -13.07 -21.53 -6.01
CA SER A 992 -12.58 -22.24 -7.18
C SER A 992 -12.26 -21.29 -8.33
N PHE A 993 -13.05 -20.23 -8.54
CA PHE A 993 -12.84 -19.28 -9.63
C PHE A 993 -11.57 -18.45 -9.42
N THR A 994 -11.39 -17.78 -8.29
CA THR A 994 -10.20 -16.94 -8.03
C THR A 994 -8.90 -17.75 -8.12
N LEU A 995 -8.89 -19.00 -7.64
CA LEU A 995 -7.72 -19.88 -7.76
C LEU A 995 -7.45 -20.35 -9.21
N THR A 996 -8.44 -20.32 -10.11
CA THR A 996 -8.27 -20.74 -11.52
C THR A 996 -8.33 -19.62 -12.55
N ASN A 997 -8.73 -18.40 -12.18
CA ASN A 997 -8.91 -17.25 -13.08
C ASN A 997 -7.55 -16.60 -13.41
N ARG A 998 -6.75 -17.32 -14.19
CA ARG A 998 -5.34 -17.01 -14.48
C ARG A 998 -5.08 -17.21 -15.98
N ARG A 999 -4.15 -16.45 -16.54
CA ARG A 999 -3.93 -16.38 -18.00
C ARG A 999 -3.24 -17.65 -18.51
N HIS A 1000 -3.82 -18.30 -19.52
CA HIS A 1000 -3.26 -19.55 -20.04
C HIS A 1000 -1.90 -19.33 -20.70
N GLY A 1001 -0.89 -20.12 -20.31
CA GLY A 1001 0.48 -20.00 -20.79
C GLY A 1001 1.36 -19.01 -20.03
N GLU A 1002 0.78 -18.14 -19.18
CA GLU A 1002 1.51 -17.22 -18.30
C GLU A 1002 1.52 -17.79 -16.87
N LYS A 1003 2.71 -18.10 -16.34
CA LYS A 1003 2.84 -18.80 -15.06
C LYS A 1003 2.64 -17.87 -13.87
N THR A 1004 2.10 -18.43 -12.79
CA THR A 1004 1.77 -17.69 -11.57
C THR A 1004 2.31 -18.35 -10.31
N ILE A 1005 2.76 -17.54 -9.35
CA ILE A 1005 3.13 -17.99 -8.00
C ILE A 1005 1.98 -17.66 -7.06
N ALA A 1006 1.43 -18.68 -6.40
CA ALA A 1006 0.29 -18.58 -5.51
C ALA A 1006 0.69 -18.70 -4.05
N TYR A 1007 0.04 -17.93 -3.20
CA TYR A 1007 0.25 -17.89 -1.75
C TYR A 1007 -1.07 -17.55 -1.08
N ALA A 1008 -1.26 -18.03 0.15
CA ALA A 1008 -2.53 -17.84 0.87
C ALA A 1008 -2.55 -16.56 1.70
N GLU A 1009 -1.36 -16.05 2.07
CA GLU A 1009 -1.10 -14.81 2.80
C GLU A 1009 0.33 -14.33 2.47
N SER A 1010 0.53 -13.02 2.41
CA SER A 1010 1.81 -12.34 2.12
C SER A 1010 2.53 -11.89 3.40
N HIS A 1011 3.67 -11.25 3.21
CA HIS A 1011 4.34 -10.48 4.24
C HIS A 1011 3.53 -9.25 4.72
N ASP A 1012 2.68 -8.65 3.88
CA ASP A 1012 1.80 -7.52 4.28
C ASP A 1012 0.76 -7.91 5.30
N GLN A 1013 0.06 -9.04 5.11
CA GLN A 1013 -0.93 -9.52 6.09
C GLN A 1013 -0.30 -9.92 7.42
N ALA A 1014 1.02 -10.14 7.45
CA ALA A 1014 1.75 -10.32 8.69
C ALA A 1014 2.07 -8.98 9.39
N LEU A 1015 2.00 -7.82 8.72
CA LEU A 1015 2.33 -6.51 9.32
C LEU A 1015 1.24 -5.98 10.28
N VAL A 1016 1.67 -5.09 11.17
CA VAL A 1016 0.79 -4.33 12.05
C VAL A 1016 -0.26 -3.54 11.25
N GLY A 1017 -1.53 -3.80 11.53
CA GLY A 1017 -2.68 -3.19 10.82
C GLY A 1017 -3.61 -4.23 10.21
N ASP A 1018 -3.10 -5.42 9.87
CA ASP A 1018 -3.89 -6.58 9.46
C ASP A 1018 -3.64 -7.76 10.43
N LYS A 1019 -3.95 -8.98 10.00
CA LYS A 1019 -3.77 -10.24 10.71
C LYS A 1019 -3.36 -11.36 9.75
N THR A 1020 -2.49 -12.25 10.21
CA THR A 1020 -2.26 -13.55 9.55
C THR A 1020 -3.55 -14.39 9.49
N LEU A 1021 -3.62 -15.35 8.57
CA LEU A 1021 -4.75 -16.28 8.46
C LEU A 1021 -5.06 -16.96 9.81
N MET A 1022 -4.03 -17.31 10.59
CA MET A 1022 -4.24 -17.94 11.90
C MET A 1022 -4.79 -16.95 12.95
N MET A 1023 -4.36 -15.68 12.93
CA MET A 1023 -4.94 -14.62 13.77
C MET A 1023 -6.37 -14.23 13.36
N TRP A 1024 -6.75 -14.39 12.09
CA TRP A 1024 -8.14 -14.33 11.62
C TRP A 1024 -8.97 -15.55 12.06
N LEU A 1025 -8.36 -16.75 12.09
CA LEU A 1025 -9.05 -18.01 12.37
C LEU A 1025 -9.27 -18.30 13.87
N CYS A 1026 -8.30 -17.96 14.72
CA CYS A 1026 -8.24 -18.32 16.15
C CYS A 1026 -8.24 -17.12 17.10
N ASP A 1027 -7.79 -15.94 16.65
CA ASP A 1027 -7.66 -14.72 17.45
C ASP A 1027 -6.99 -14.99 18.82
N LYS A 1028 -7.50 -14.44 19.92
CA LYS A 1028 -6.97 -14.56 21.29
C LYS A 1028 -6.87 -15.98 21.84
N GLU A 1029 -7.56 -16.97 21.26
CA GLU A 1029 -7.43 -18.36 21.74
C GLU A 1029 -6.05 -18.95 21.41
N MET A 1030 -5.31 -18.40 20.44
CA MET A 1030 -3.93 -18.81 20.16
C MET A 1030 -3.03 -18.74 21.42
N TYR A 1031 -3.17 -17.69 22.22
CA TYR A 1031 -2.35 -17.45 23.42
C TYR A 1031 -2.70 -18.34 24.61
N THR A 1032 -3.82 -19.09 24.55
CA THR A 1032 -4.36 -19.84 25.69
C THR A 1032 -4.62 -21.32 25.40
N HIS A 1033 -4.91 -21.67 24.15
CA HIS A 1033 -5.32 -23.02 23.73
C HIS A 1033 -4.45 -23.62 22.62
N MET A 1034 -3.24 -23.09 22.37
CA MET A 1034 -2.24 -23.75 21.51
C MET A 1034 -1.34 -24.75 22.23
N SER A 1035 -1.55 -25.04 23.52
CA SER A 1035 -0.87 -26.17 24.19
C SER A 1035 -1.66 -27.46 24.05
N VAL A 1036 -0.97 -28.58 23.78
CA VAL A 1036 -1.57 -29.92 23.72
C VAL A 1036 -2.16 -30.39 25.05
N LEU A 1037 -1.81 -29.72 26.16
CA LEU A 1037 -2.30 -30.01 27.52
C LEU A 1037 -3.61 -29.28 27.85
N THR A 1038 -4.04 -28.33 27.01
CA THR A 1038 -5.30 -27.60 27.17
C THR A 1038 -6.42 -28.25 26.35
N GLU A 1039 -7.67 -27.88 26.62
CA GLU A 1039 -8.80 -28.26 25.77
C GLU A 1039 -8.52 -27.92 24.30
N PHE A 1040 -8.94 -28.80 23.39
CA PHE A 1040 -8.89 -28.53 21.95
C PHE A 1040 -10.24 -27.92 21.59
N THR A 1041 -10.33 -26.59 21.74
CA THR A 1041 -11.61 -25.87 21.58
C THR A 1041 -12.09 -25.96 20.13
N PRO A 1042 -13.41 -25.87 19.86
CA PRO A 1042 -13.93 -25.83 18.50
C PRO A 1042 -13.38 -24.69 17.63
N ILE A 1043 -12.83 -23.63 18.25
CA ILE A 1043 -12.16 -22.52 17.57
C ILE A 1043 -10.74 -22.91 17.14
N ILE A 1044 -9.94 -23.52 18.02
CA ILE A 1044 -8.61 -24.03 17.64
C ILE A 1044 -8.72 -25.22 16.67
N GLU A 1045 -9.70 -26.11 16.82
CA GLU A 1045 -9.99 -27.18 15.84
C GLU A 1045 -10.32 -26.58 14.47
N ARG A 1046 -11.28 -25.63 14.41
CA ARG A 1046 -11.63 -24.92 13.17
C ARG A 1046 -10.41 -24.26 12.54
N GLY A 1047 -9.63 -23.52 13.32
CA GLY A 1047 -8.51 -22.74 12.80
C GLY A 1047 -7.38 -23.62 12.30
N MET A 1048 -6.98 -24.64 13.06
CA MET A 1048 -5.97 -25.60 12.59
C MET A 1048 -6.43 -26.36 11.35
N ALA A 1049 -7.70 -26.76 11.27
CA ALA A 1049 -8.25 -27.42 10.08
C ALA A 1049 -8.26 -26.50 8.85
N LEU A 1050 -8.86 -25.31 8.96
CA LEU A 1050 -8.97 -24.36 7.83
C LEU A 1050 -7.61 -23.82 7.38
N HIS A 1051 -6.66 -23.56 8.29
CA HIS A 1051 -5.29 -23.16 7.95
C HIS A 1051 -4.60 -24.18 7.03
N LYS A 1052 -4.70 -25.48 7.36
CA LYS A 1052 -4.21 -26.57 6.50
C LYS A 1052 -4.94 -26.62 5.15
N MET A 1053 -6.27 -26.54 5.16
CA MET A 1053 -7.09 -26.63 3.94
C MET A 1053 -6.89 -25.44 2.98
N ILE A 1054 -6.84 -24.21 3.49
CA ILE A 1054 -6.63 -22.97 2.73
C ILE A 1054 -5.28 -23.03 2.00
N ARG A 1055 -4.21 -23.38 2.71
CA ARG A 1055 -2.88 -23.50 2.09
C ARG A 1055 -2.81 -24.67 1.11
N LEU A 1056 -3.42 -25.82 1.41
CA LEU A 1056 -3.45 -26.96 0.49
C LEU A 1056 -4.25 -26.69 -0.80
N VAL A 1057 -5.43 -26.04 -0.72
CA VAL A 1057 -6.20 -25.71 -1.93
C VAL A 1057 -5.48 -24.65 -2.76
N THR A 1058 -4.80 -23.69 -2.12
CA THR A 1058 -3.93 -22.72 -2.80
C THR A 1058 -2.77 -23.42 -3.51
N HIS A 1059 -2.08 -24.35 -2.84
CA HIS A 1059 -0.95 -25.10 -3.39
C HIS A 1059 -1.35 -26.06 -4.52
N GLY A 1060 -2.55 -26.67 -4.44
CA GLY A 1060 -3.06 -27.60 -5.46
C GLY A 1060 -3.63 -26.89 -6.70
N LEU A 1061 -4.40 -25.82 -6.51
CA LEU A 1061 -5.24 -25.20 -7.55
C LEU A 1061 -4.74 -23.81 -8.01
N GLY A 1062 -4.08 -23.07 -7.13
CA GLY A 1062 -3.86 -21.63 -7.24
C GLY A 1062 -2.75 -21.16 -8.19
N GLY A 1063 -1.80 -22.01 -8.58
CA GLY A 1063 -0.65 -21.56 -9.39
C GLY A 1063 0.25 -22.66 -9.99
N GLU A 1064 1.35 -22.21 -10.57
CA GLU A 1064 2.46 -22.99 -11.15
C GLU A 1064 3.76 -22.88 -10.32
N GLY A 1065 3.70 -22.06 -9.26
CA GLY A 1065 4.60 -22.06 -8.12
C GLY A 1065 3.81 -21.76 -6.84
N TYR A 1066 4.39 -22.07 -5.68
CA TYR A 1066 3.86 -21.73 -4.36
C TYR A 1066 4.83 -20.83 -3.59
N LEU A 1067 4.30 -19.91 -2.79
CA LEU A 1067 5.06 -19.06 -1.88
C LEU A 1067 4.47 -19.09 -0.46
N ASN A 1068 5.34 -18.99 0.54
CA ASN A 1068 5.01 -18.88 1.95
C ASN A 1068 5.98 -17.92 2.65
N PHE A 1069 5.46 -16.91 3.35
CA PHE A 1069 6.25 -16.02 4.19
C PHE A 1069 6.62 -16.64 5.55
N GLU A 1070 7.84 -16.41 6.02
CA GLU A 1070 8.39 -17.07 7.20
C GLU A 1070 7.51 -16.92 8.46
N GLY A 1071 7.19 -18.04 9.10
CA GLY A 1071 6.25 -18.13 10.23
C GLY A 1071 4.85 -18.63 9.84
N ASN A 1072 4.39 -18.30 8.63
CA ASN A 1072 3.05 -18.66 8.19
C ASN A 1072 2.93 -20.18 7.85
N GLU A 1073 4.06 -20.88 7.70
CA GLU A 1073 4.06 -22.33 7.51
C GLU A 1073 3.51 -23.07 8.75
N PHE A 1074 3.65 -22.48 9.95
CA PHE A 1074 3.15 -23.02 11.21
C PHE A 1074 2.05 -22.20 11.88
N GLY A 1075 1.54 -21.15 11.23
CA GLY A 1075 0.52 -20.27 11.80
C GLY A 1075 1.04 -19.47 12.99
N HIS A 1076 2.12 -18.71 12.79
CA HIS A 1076 2.74 -17.84 13.79
C HIS A 1076 1.70 -16.89 14.45
N PRO A 1077 1.73 -16.72 15.79
CA PRO A 1077 0.84 -15.81 16.53
C PRO A 1077 1.25 -14.34 16.36
N GLU A 1078 0.56 -13.42 17.03
CA GLU A 1078 0.91 -11.99 17.06
C GLU A 1078 0.88 -11.38 15.63
N TRP A 1079 1.77 -10.44 15.36
CA TRP A 1079 2.01 -9.80 14.06
C TRP A 1079 3.49 -9.40 13.99
N LEU A 1080 3.93 -8.94 12.82
CA LEU A 1080 5.23 -8.32 12.56
C LEU A 1080 5.09 -6.80 12.69
N ASP A 1081 5.95 -6.17 13.48
CA ASP A 1081 6.06 -4.70 13.55
C ASP A 1081 7.53 -4.33 13.73
N PHE A 1082 7.99 -3.37 12.94
CA PHE A 1082 9.39 -2.93 12.90
C PHE A 1082 9.62 -1.72 13.82
N PRO A 1083 10.84 -1.51 14.34
CA PRO A 1083 11.17 -0.36 15.18
C PRO A 1083 10.83 0.98 14.51
N ARG A 1084 9.88 1.72 15.08
CA ARG A 1084 9.43 3.04 14.62
C ARG A 1084 8.88 3.86 15.80
N GLU A 1085 8.69 5.17 15.60
CA GLU A 1085 8.17 6.07 16.64
C GLU A 1085 6.86 5.56 17.27
N GLY A 1086 5.91 5.13 16.43
CA GLY A 1086 4.61 4.60 16.86
C GLY A 1086 4.63 3.31 17.70
N ASN A 1087 5.79 2.68 17.92
CA ASN A 1087 5.97 1.58 18.88
C ASN A 1087 7.17 1.79 19.84
N ASN A 1088 7.66 3.03 19.97
CA ASN A 1088 8.85 3.41 20.75
C ASN A 1088 10.15 2.71 20.29
N ASN A 1089 10.29 2.47 18.98
CA ASN A 1089 11.42 1.74 18.38
C ASN A 1089 11.59 0.31 18.95
N SER A 1090 10.47 -0.39 19.15
CA SER A 1090 10.46 -1.73 19.73
C SER A 1090 10.85 -2.80 18.71
N PHE A 1091 11.76 -3.68 19.11
CA PHE A 1091 12.08 -4.93 18.40
C PHE A 1091 11.20 -6.12 18.85
N TRP A 1092 10.18 -5.89 19.68
CA TRP A 1092 9.37 -6.99 20.25
C TRP A 1092 8.62 -7.82 19.20
N TYR A 1093 8.16 -7.20 18.12
CA TYR A 1093 7.47 -7.90 17.02
C TYR A 1093 8.36 -8.07 15.77
N ALA A 1094 9.56 -7.50 15.75
CA ALA A 1094 10.53 -7.61 14.67
C ALA A 1094 11.35 -8.91 14.76
N ARG A 1095 10.66 -10.05 14.92
CA ARG A 1095 11.25 -11.36 15.25
C ARG A 1095 10.37 -12.52 14.77
N ARG A 1096 10.92 -13.74 14.81
CA ARG A 1096 10.20 -14.99 14.49
C ARG A 1096 10.34 -16.02 15.60
N GLN A 1097 9.21 -16.41 16.18
CA GLN A 1097 9.11 -17.34 17.31
C GLN A 1097 9.25 -18.81 16.86
N LEU A 1098 10.34 -19.12 16.15
CA LEU A 1098 10.59 -20.43 15.51
C LEU A 1098 10.56 -21.60 16.52
N ASN A 1099 10.99 -21.33 17.76
CA ASN A 1099 10.95 -22.23 18.90
C ASN A 1099 9.53 -22.75 19.24
N LEU A 1100 8.46 -22.08 18.80
CA LEU A 1100 7.07 -22.58 18.94
C LEU A 1100 6.83 -23.88 18.19
N THR A 1101 7.62 -24.18 17.15
CA THR A 1101 7.56 -25.44 16.40
C THR A 1101 8.40 -26.56 17.03
N GLU A 1102 9.35 -26.20 17.90
CA GLU A 1102 10.26 -27.14 18.58
C GLU A 1102 9.66 -27.65 19.89
N ASP A 1103 8.80 -26.87 20.55
CA ASP A 1103 8.11 -27.31 21.76
C ASP A 1103 7.02 -28.35 21.45
N HIS A 1104 7.34 -29.61 21.76
CA HIS A 1104 6.44 -30.74 21.70
C HIS A 1104 5.15 -30.60 22.54
N LEU A 1105 5.06 -29.65 23.48
CA LEU A 1105 3.84 -29.33 24.24
C LEU A 1105 2.92 -28.34 23.54
N LEU A 1106 3.29 -27.83 22.36
CA LEU A 1106 2.49 -26.90 21.56
C LEU A 1106 1.90 -27.54 20.29
N ARG A 1107 0.88 -26.89 19.74
CA ARG A 1107 0.11 -27.31 18.56
C ARG A 1107 0.70 -26.79 17.22
N TYR A 1108 1.56 -25.77 17.24
CA TYR A 1108 2.18 -25.19 16.02
C TYR A 1108 2.98 -26.23 15.20
N LYS A 1109 3.67 -27.17 15.87
CA LYS A 1109 4.39 -28.29 15.24
C LYS A 1109 3.52 -29.09 14.25
N PHE A 1110 2.23 -29.25 14.52
CA PHE A 1110 1.32 -30.01 13.67
C PHE A 1110 1.04 -29.32 12.32
N LEU A 1111 1.16 -27.99 12.28
CA LEU A 1111 0.99 -27.17 11.09
C LEU A 1111 2.29 -27.11 10.29
N ASN A 1112 3.42 -27.02 10.99
CA ASN A 1112 4.77 -27.19 10.46
C ASN A 1112 4.96 -28.55 9.75
N ASP A 1113 4.55 -29.64 10.41
CA ASP A 1113 4.65 -30.99 9.84
C ASP A 1113 3.66 -31.23 8.71
N PHE A 1114 2.50 -30.55 8.72
CA PHE A 1114 1.58 -30.52 7.59
C PHE A 1114 2.16 -29.78 6.37
N ASP A 1115 2.79 -28.61 6.58
CA ASP A 1115 3.48 -27.91 5.51
C ASP A 1115 4.50 -28.83 4.86
N ARG A 1116 5.37 -29.42 5.69
CA ARG A 1116 6.40 -30.34 5.22
C ARG A 1116 5.83 -31.52 4.42
N ALA A 1117 4.70 -32.08 4.86
CA ALA A 1117 4.02 -33.12 4.11
C ALA A 1117 3.48 -32.60 2.77
N MET A 1118 2.91 -31.40 2.72
CA MET A 1118 2.44 -30.75 1.49
C MET A 1118 3.58 -30.50 0.50
N GLN A 1119 4.68 -29.85 0.92
CA GLN A 1119 5.83 -29.56 0.05
C GLN A 1119 6.46 -30.85 -0.51
N LEU A 1120 6.66 -31.87 0.33
CA LEU A 1120 7.25 -33.16 -0.08
C LEU A 1120 6.31 -34.01 -0.94
N THR A 1121 4.99 -33.85 -0.81
CA THR A 1121 4.04 -34.53 -1.69
C THR A 1121 4.01 -33.86 -3.07
N GLU A 1122 4.27 -32.55 -3.17
CA GLU A 1122 4.45 -31.88 -4.47
C GLU A 1122 5.76 -32.31 -5.15
N GLU A 1123 6.88 -32.38 -4.42
CA GLU A 1123 8.15 -32.92 -4.95
C GLU A 1123 8.00 -34.35 -5.51
N LYS A 1124 7.08 -35.17 -4.94
CA LYS A 1124 6.80 -36.52 -5.44
C LYS A 1124 5.91 -36.54 -6.69
N TYR A 1125 4.91 -35.66 -6.79
CA TYR A 1125 3.83 -35.75 -7.78
C TYR A 1125 3.77 -34.60 -8.80
N GLY A 1126 4.59 -33.56 -8.68
CA GLY A 1126 4.83 -32.55 -9.73
C GLY A 1126 3.62 -31.70 -10.12
N TRP A 1127 2.69 -31.45 -9.19
CA TRP A 1127 1.42 -30.84 -9.58
C TRP A 1127 1.50 -29.35 -9.89
N LEU A 1128 2.48 -28.59 -9.37
CA LEU A 1128 2.60 -27.17 -9.73
C LEU A 1128 3.08 -27.01 -11.18
N HIS A 1129 4.02 -27.84 -11.65
CA HIS A 1129 4.46 -27.84 -13.04
C HIS A 1129 3.55 -28.63 -13.99
N SER A 1130 2.53 -29.32 -13.45
CA SER A 1130 1.48 -29.95 -14.23
C SER A 1130 0.45 -28.92 -14.75
N PRO A 1131 -0.25 -29.22 -15.87
CA PRO A 1131 -1.35 -28.41 -16.36
C PRO A 1131 -2.41 -28.09 -15.30
N GLN A 1132 -3.20 -27.04 -15.57
CA GLN A 1132 -4.27 -26.58 -14.70
C GLN A 1132 -5.28 -27.69 -14.40
N ALA A 1133 -5.78 -27.72 -13.16
CA ALA A 1133 -6.66 -28.78 -12.68
C ALA A 1133 -8.02 -28.81 -13.40
N TYR A 1134 -8.58 -30.02 -13.57
CA TYR A 1134 -9.98 -30.19 -13.94
C TYR A 1134 -10.84 -30.16 -12.67
N VAL A 1135 -11.62 -29.09 -12.46
CA VAL A 1135 -12.56 -29.00 -11.34
C VAL A 1135 -13.85 -29.73 -11.70
N SER A 1136 -14.07 -30.91 -11.11
CA SER A 1136 -15.26 -31.74 -11.37
C SER A 1136 -16.45 -31.35 -10.50
N LEU A 1137 -16.23 -30.85 -9.28
CA LEU A 1137 -17.32 -30.42 -8.39
C LEU A 1137 -16.99 -29.17 -7.61
N LYS A 1138 -17.96 -28.26 -7.56
CA LYS A 1138 -18.06 -27.13 -6.62
C LYS A 1138 -19.51 -27.09 -6.14
N ASN A 1139 -19.73 -27.53 -4.91
CA ASN A 1139 -21.07 -27.75 -4.37
C ASN A 1139 -21.32 -26.79 -3.20
N GLU A 1140 -22.15 -25.78 -3.44
CA GLU A 1140 -22.44 -24.71 -2.48
C GLU A 1140 -23.28 -25.17 -1.27
N THR A 1141 -24.06 -26.24 -1.42
CA THR A 1141 -24.87 -26.80 -0.32
C THR A 1141 -23.99 -27.63 0.61
N ASP A 1142 -23.26 -28.58 0.03
CA ASP A 1142 -22.41 -29.50 0.81
C ASP A 1142 -21.07 -28.87 1.21
N LYS A 1143 -20.73 -27.69 0.65
CA LYS A 1143 -19.44 -27.01 0.75
C LYS A 1143 -18.25 -27.90 0.33
N VAL A 1144 -18.47 -28.72 -0.71
CA VAL A 1144 -17.47 -29.67 -1.24
C VAL A 1144 -16.87 -29.19 -2.55
N LEU A 1145 -15.55 -29.18 -2.63
CA LEU A 1145 -14.74 -28.92 -3.83
C LEU A 1145 -14.01 -30.21 -4.23
N VAL A 1146 -14.06 -30.58 -5.51
CA VAL A 1146 -13.34 -31.74 -6.09
C VAL A 1146 -12.66 -31.34 -7.39
N PHE A 1147 -11.38 -31.70 -7.53
CA PHE A 1147 -10.63 -31.53 -8.76
C PHE A 1147 -9.60 -32.63 -8.98
N GLU A 1148 -9.13 -32.77 -10.23
CA GLU A 1148 -7.99 -33.62 -10.59
C GLU A 1148 -6.83 -32.76 -11.10
N ARG A 1149 -5.62 -32.99 -10.59
CA ARG A 1149 -4.37 -32.39 -11.09
C ARG A 1149 -3.22 -33.40 -10.91
N ALA A 1150 -2.35 -33.51 -11.91
CA ALA A 1150 -1.22 -34.47 -11.92
C ALA A 1150 -1.60 -35.96 -11.69
N GLY A 1151 -2.80 -36.37 -12.14
CA GLY A 1151 -3.33 -37.72 -11.89
C GLY A 1151 -3.80 -37.97 -10.45
N LEU A 1152 -3.65 -36.99 -9.55
CA LEU A 1152 -4.19 -37.01 -8.20
C LEU A 1152 -5.65 -36.51 -8.20
N LEU A 1153 -6.48 -37.16 -7.38
CA LEU A 1153 -7.85 -36.73 -7.06
C LEU A 1153 -7.85 -35.96 -5.74
N TRP A 1154 -8.39 -34.74 -5.77
CA TRP A 1154 -8.40 -33.80 -4.65
C TRP A 1154 -9.83 -33.58 -4.18
N ILE A 1155 -10.07 -33.67 -2.87
CA ILE A 1155 -11.40 -33.59 -2.27
C ILE A 1155 -11.32 -32.72 -1.01
N PHE A 1156 -12.07 -31.62 -0.95
CA PHE A 1156 -12.13 -30.72 0.21
C PHE A 1156 -13.58 -30.59 0.68
N ASN A 1157 -13.84 -30.76 1.98
CA ASN A 1157 -15.11 -30.48 2.63
C ASN A 1157 -14.95 -29.28 3.57
N PHE A 1158 -15.33 -28.09 3.09
CA PHE A 1158 -15.32 -26.84 3.85
C PHE A 1158 -16.54 -26.66 4.76
N HIS A 1159 -17.49 -27.60 4.80
CA HIS A 1159 -18.69 -27.46 5.62
C HIS A 1159 -18.31 -27.32 7.10
N PRO A 1160 -18.90 -26.38 7.85
CA PRO A 1160 -18.54 -26.17 9.26
C PRO A 1160 -18.99 -27.27 10.24
N THR A 1161 -19.73 -28.28 9.79
CA THR A 1161 -20.41 -29.26 10.65
C THR A 1161 -20.64 -30.63 9.99
N ASN A 1162 -21.07 -30.67 8.73
CA ASN A 1162 -21.49 -31.91 8.08
C ASN A 1162 -20.30 -32.75 7.59
N SER A 1163 -20.40 -34.06 7.80
CA SER A 1163 -19.47 -35.08 7.33
C SER A 1163 -20.22 -36.05 6.43
N PHE A 1164 -19.62 -36.49 5.32
CA PHE A 1164 -20.32 -37.28 4.31
C PHE A 1164 -19.67 -38.66 4.13
N THR A 1165 -20.39 -39.74 4.44
CA THR A 1165 -19.86 -41.13 4.52
C THR A 1165 -19.60 -41.79 3.17
N ASP A 1166 -20.50 -41.54 2.20
CA ASP A 1166 -20.60 -42.28 0.94
C ASP A 1166 -20.53 -41.32 -0.28
N TYR A 1167 -19.79 -40.21 -0.13
CA TYR A 1167 -19.87 -39.07 -1.05
C TYR A 1167 -19.28 -39.41 -2.43
N ARG A 1168 -20.09 -39.26 -3.48
CA ARG A 1168 -19.68 -39.59 -4.85
C ARG A 1168 -18.86 -38.47 -5.47
N VAL A 1169 -17.62 -38.79 -5.83
CA VAL A 1169 -16.69 -37.91 -6.52
C VAL A 1169 -16.37 -38.49 -7.90
N GLY A 1170 -16.41 -37.63 -8.92
CA GLY A 1170 -16.08 -38.00 -10.30
C GLY A 1170 -14.57 -38.01 -10.51
N VAL A 1171 -14.06 -38.99 -11.23
CA VAL A 1171 -12.64 -39.20 -11.54
C VAL A 1171 -12.51 -39.77 -12.95
N GLU A 1172 -11.46 -39.43 -13.70
CA GLU A 1172 -11.37 -39.86 -15.10
C GLU A 1172 -10.82 -41.29 -15.23
N GLN A 1173 -9.68 -41.55 -14.63
CA GLN A 1173 -9.00 -42.85 -14.73
C GLN A 1173 -9.66 -43.87 -13.78
N SER A 1174 -9.98 -45.05 -14.33
CA SER A 1174 -10.47 -46.18 -13.53
C SER A 1174 -9.30 -46.87 -12.80
N GLY A 1175 -9.57 -47.39 -11.60
CA GLY A 1175 -8.56 -48.08 -10.80
C GLY A 1175 -8.94 -48.25 -9.34
N THR A 1176 -7.91 -48.38 -8.50
CA THR A 1176 -8.02 -48.30 -7.03
C THR A 1176 -7.22 -47.08 -6.58
N TYR A 1177 -7.85 -46.16 -5.87
CA TYR A 1177 -7.22 -44.98 -5.30
C TYR A 1177 -6.86 -45.18 -3.82
N ARG A 1178 -5.87 -44.42 -3.35
CA ARG A 1178 -5.29 -44.44 -2.01
C ARG A 1178 -4.98 -43.03 -1.54
N ILE A 1179 -5.22 -42.74 -0.26
CA ILE A 1179 -4.85 -41.47 0.37
C ILE A 1179 -3.31 -41.33 0.34
N VAL A 1180 -2.82 -40.21 -0.20
CA VAL A 1180 -1.41 -39.79 -0.13
C VAL A 1180 -1.20 -38.61 0.81
N LEU A 1181 -2.23 -37.78 1.02
CA LEU A 1181 -2.25 -36.74 2.04
C LEU A 1181 -3.67 -36.63 2.62
N ASP A 1182 -3.77 -36.56 3.95
CA ASP A 1182 -5.02 -36.33 4.68
C ASP A 1182 -4.79 -35.26 5.75
N THR A 1183 -5.56 -34.18 5.71
CA THR A 1183 -5.51 -33.13 6.74
C THR A 1183 -5.96 -33.59 8.12
N ASP A 1184 -6.73 -34.69 8.22
CA ASP A 1184 -7.26 -35.23 9.48
C ASP A 1184 -6.30 -36.22 10.19
N ASP A 1185 -5.11 -36.43 9.63
CA ASP A 1185 -4.04 -37.22 10.24
C ASP A 1185 -3.67 -36.63 11.62
N PRO A 1186 -3.57 -37.45 12.70
CA PRO A 1186 -3.13 -36.98 14.00
C PRO A 1186 -1.68 -36.47 14.00
N ALA A 1187 -0.85 -36.86 13.03
CA ALA A 1187 0.46 -36.24 12.80
C ALA A 1187 0.36 -34.75 12.43
N PHE A 1188 -0.79 -34.30 11.91
CA PHE A 1188 -1.11 -32.92 11.60
C PHE A 1188 -2.16 -32.34 12.56
N GLY A 1189 -2.36 -32.95 13.73
CA GLY A 1189 -3.32 -32.50 14.74
C GLY A 1189 -4.79 -32.63 14.29
N GLY A 1190 -5.08 -33.55 13.37
CA GLY A 1190 -6.45 -33.95 13.03
C GLY A 1190 -7.01 -35.04 13.96
N LEU A 1191 -8.25 -35.45 13.71
CA LEU A 1191 -9.03 -36.35 14.58
C LEU A 1191 -8.95 -37.84 14.20
N ASN A 1192 -8.10 -38.23 13.23
CA ASN A 1192 -7.86 -39.62 12.83
C ASN A 1192 -9.15 -40.36 12.39
N ARG A 1193 -10.05 -39.69 11.67
CA ARG A 1193 -11.35 -40.26 11.26
C ARG A 1193 -11.24 -41.13 10.00
N ASN A 1194 -10.24 -40.90 9.16
CA ASN A 1194 -9.95 -41.71 7.97
C ASN A 1194 -8.87 -42.77 8.26
N LEU A 1195 -8.96 -43.93 7.60
CA LEU A 1195 -7.91 -44.96 7.66
C LEU A 1195 -7.00 -44.87 6.42
N LYS A 1196 -5.69 -44.70 6.62
CA LYS A 1196 -4.68 -44.64 5.53
C LYS A 1196 -4.65 -45.90 4.64
N GLU A 1197 -5.10 -47.03 5.18
CA GLU A 1197 -5.24 -48.31 4.45
C GLU A 1197 -6.53 -48.44 3.62
N THR A 1198 -7.37 -47.40 3.56
CA THR A 1198 -8.60 -47.44 2.75
C THR A 1198 -8.27 -47.48 1.26
N ARG A 1199 -8.86 -48.47 0.57
CA ARG A 1199 -8.77 -48.66 -0.88
C ARG A 1199 -10.07 -48.19 -1.53
N PHE A 1200 -9.99 -47.20 -2.41
CA PHE A 1200 -11.16 -46.55 -3.01
C PHE A 1200 -11.33 -47.02 -4.46
N PHE A 1201 -12.31 -47.89 -4.71
CA PHE A 1201 -12.53 -48.51 -6.01
C PHE A 1201 -13.42 -47.65 -6.92
N THR A 1202 -13.03 -47.46 -8.18
CA THR A 1202 -13.85 -46.76 -9.17
C THR A 1202 -14.96 -47.63 -9.73
N THR A 1203 -16.13 -47.03 -9.96
CA THR A 1203 -17.23 -47.60 -10.76
C THR A 1203 -17.25 -46.93 -12.14
N ASP A 1204 -17.37 -47.76 -13.18
CA ASP A 1204 -17.57 -47.35 -14.58
C ASP A 1204 -19.00 -46.82 -14.78
N LEU A 1205 -19.18 -45.55 -14.43
CA LEU A 1205 -20.38 -44.76 -14.62
C LEU A 1205 -20.02 -43.27 -14.53
N SER A 1206 -20.42 -42.49 -15.52
CA SER A 1206 -20.10 -41.07 -15.54
C SER A 1206 -20.76 -40.29 -14.39
N TRP A 1207 -19.98 -39.42 -13.75
CA TRP A 1207 -20.42 -38.53 -12.67
C TRP A 1207 -19.68 -37.20 -12.80
N ASN A 1208 -20.41 -36.08 -12.68
CA ASN A 1208 -19.85 -34.72 -12.70
C ASN A 1208 -18.85 -34.45 -13.84
N GLY A 1209 -19.18 -34.90 -15.07
CA GLY A 1209 -18.37 -34.67 -16.27
C GLY A 1209 -17.15 -35.58 -16.44
N ARG A 1210 -16.96 -36.58 -15.57
CA ARG A 1210 -15.86 -37.56 -15.62
C ARG A 1210 -16.35 -38.93 -16.04
N SER A 1211 -15.47 -39.78 -16.56
CA SER A 1211 -15.84 -41.14 -17.01
C SER A 1211 -16.22 -42.10 -15.87
N ASN A 1212 -15.58 -41.99 -14.70
CA ASN A 1212 -15.81 -42.87 -13.55
C ASN A 1212 -16.27 -42.09 -12.30
N PHE A 1213 -16.72 -42.80 -11.28
CA PHE A 1213 -16.84 -42.26 -9.92
C PHE A 1213 -16.29 -43.21 -8.85
N LEU A 1214 -15.90 -42.67 -7.71
CA LEU A 1214 -15.69 -43.44 -6.47
C LEU A 1214 -16.43 -42.79 -5.29
N GLN A 1215 -16.54 -43.49 -4.17
CA GLN A 1215 -17.20 -43.00 -2.96
C GLN A 1215 -16.19 -42.82 -1.83
N VAL A 1216 -16.25 -41.68 -1.13
CA VAL A 1216 -15.38 -41.37 0.00
C VAL A 1216 -16.18 -41.05 1.26
N TYR A 1217 -15.59 -41.40 2.41
CA TYR A 1217 -15.85 -40.66 3.64
C TYR A 1217 -15.02 -39.38 3.61
N ILE A 1218 -15.67 -38.23 3.75
CA ILE A 1218 -15.01 -36.92 3.86
C ILE A 1218 -15.56 -36.15 5.09
N PRO A 1219 -14.83 -36.14 6.22
CA PRO A 1219 -15.26 -35.46 7.44
C PRO A 1219 -15.38 -33.93 7.29
N THR A 1220 -16.15 -33.31 8.18
CA THR A 1220 -16.26 -31.85 8.33
C THR A 1220 -14.90 -31.18 8.51
N ARG A 1221 -14.65 -30.08 7.77
CA ARG A 1221 -13.37 -29.36 7.71
C ARG A 1221 -12.17 -30.28 7.48
N THR A 1222 -12.20 -31.07 6.41
CA THR A 1222 -11.05 -31.89 5.98
C THR A 1222 -10.82 -31.84 4.48
N ALA A 1223 -9.60 -32.14 4.07
CA ALA A 1223 -9.22 -32.41 2.70
C ALA A 1223 -8.42 -33.72 2.58
N LEU A 1224 -8.69 -34.45 1.50
CA LEU A 1224 -8.00 -35.66 1.07
C LEU A 1224 -7.37 -35.42 -0.31
N VAL A 1225 -6.14 -35.91 -0.48
CA VAL A 1225 -5.49 -36.07 -1.78
C VAL A 1225 -5.25 -37.55 -2.00
N LEU A 1226 -5.71 -38.09 -3.13
CA LEU A 1226 -5.61 -39.50 -3.47
C LEU A 1226 -4.81 -39.71 -4.76
N ALA A 1227 -3.92 -40.70 -4.75
CA ALA A 1227 -3.24 -41.23 -5.93
C ALA A 1227 -3.82 -42.59 -6.32
N LEU A 1228 -3.54 -43.05 -7.53
CA LEU A 1228 -3.77 -44.45 -7.91
C LEU A 1228 -2.80 -45.36 -7.14
N GLU A 1229 -3.27 -46.55 -6.76
CA GLU A 1229 -2.46 -47.53 -6.01
C GLU A 1229 -1.25 -48.06 -6.81
N GLU A 1230 -1.25 -47.87 -8.14
CA GLU A 1230 -0.13 -48.17 -9.04
C GLU A 1230 0.94 -47.05 -9.13
N THR A 1231 0.71 -45.88 -8.52
CA THR A 1231 1.63 -44.72 -8.51
C THR A 1231 2.11 -44.32 -7.11
N LEU A 1232 2.10 -45.28 -6.17
CA LEU A 1232 2.59 -45.12 -4.78
C LEU A 1232 4.08 -45.43 -4.61
#